data_AF-A0A9E4LI21-F1
#
_entry.id   AF-A0A9E4LI21-F1
#
_cell.length_a   1.000
_cell.length_b   1.000
_cell.length_c   1.000
_cell.angle_alpha   90.00
_cell.angle_beta   90.00
_cell.angle_gamma   90.00
#
_symmetry.space_group_name_H-M   'P 1'
#
loop_
_entity.id
_entity.type
_entity.pdbx_description
1 polymer ?
#
loop_
_entity_poly.entity_id
_entity_poly.type
_entity_poly.pdbx_seq_one_letter_code
_entity_poly.pdbx_strand_id
1 'polypeptide(L)'
;MVLLTGTVALRGQDQDGENRLSAAERQAKQAMQPRIGLFGGLGLNMHLGKFFGLPEAPSCCLNDSSPFGGEVGFGFGGGPLFEFPISPKWFLEARAGYSSVGTTLKTRANIGPVLVGESDTASGISEYTLDASLSQICGGVTLGWQPLDMPLTFWFGPEFGVFLGKSYTQQEELAEPLSAAFISSDGSASRIRNQFSGDIANTGAQFATILGADYELPMNEDRTLLLVPELRYAFPFAPVRDDLDWNIHRLRAGVALKYSFPIPKPTPPLPPVKEPVPPPPPPPQPLLAVDIKAVGITSDGEEKEIPQVTVEEFINTQTHAMLNYIFFSENSSTIPPRYVQYIGEATSQFNYDMLHDQGTLAVYYQILNILGKWMQSDPTARITLTGTNANKGLEEKNRELSRARAESVKNYLTDRWGIEPGRIALKDRNLPSLPSNPDSTNGDEENRRVEITSNRASLLEPITTVDTLHTVDPPTLRLKTDFTADAGIENWSLQLRQGPTMLKEFNGRESIPKNLDWNIERDPTSIPRRQQPIFVVLSVRDSQGQTSSAVTRLPVEQRTIRRKREEHIGDIVYDRFNLITFEFNSAKLSSTSKKIAAEIRDRIKPESTVEIVGYSDRLGKKEHNLKLSQERAENTAKQLRVPIENVKGGGENTELYDNYLPEGRFYSRTVDILIKTPVNN
;
A
#
# COMPACT_ATOMS: atom_id res chain seq x y z
N MET A 1 -39.38 -52.11 35.30
CA MET A 1 -38.85 -52.66 36.57
C MET A 1 -38.31 -51.50 37.39
N VAL A 2 -39.03 -51.19 38.47
CA VAL A 2 -38.69 -50.35 39.64
C VAL A 2 -38.40 -48.85 39.45
N LEU A 3 -39.41 -48.08 39.88
CA LEU A 3 -39.38 -46.69 40.33
C LEU A 3 -38.43 -46.49 41.53
N LEU A 4 -37.81 -45.31 41.63
CA LEU A 4 -37.55 -44.67 42.93
C LEU A 4 -37.71 -43.15 42.80
N THR A 5 -38.81 -42.70 43.38
CA THR A 5 -39.24 -41.33 43.64
C THR A 5 -38.37 -40.66 44.69
N GLY A 6 -38.03 -39.38 44.48
CA GLY A 6 -37.55 -38.46 45.50
C GLY A 6 -38.24 -37.10 45.34
N THR A 7 -39.32 -36.90 46.08
CA THR A 7 -40.10 -35.66 46.17
C THR A 7 -39.42 -34.72 47.17
N VAL A 8 -39.15 -33.46 46.81
CA VAL A 8 -39.03 -32.35 47.79
C VAL A 8 -39.66 -31.07 47.23
N ALA A 9 -40.80 -30.73 47.84
CA ALA A 9 -41.36 -29.42 48.17
C ALA A 9 -41.41 -28.27 47.15
N LEU A 10 -42.64 -27.99 46.71
CA LEU A 10 -43.13 -26.66 46.32
C LEU A 10 -43.07 -25.69 47.52
N ARG A 11 -42.42 -24.52 47.35
CA ARG A 11 -42.77 -23.30 48.07
C ARG A 11 -42.24 -22.05 47.36
N GLY A 12 -43.12 -21.05 47.19
CA GLY A 12 -42.76 -19.69 46.81
C GLY A 12 -43.26 -19.27 45.44
N GLN A 13 -44.55 -18.93 45.34
CA GLN A 13 -44.97 -17.92 44.37
C GLN A 13 -44.38 -16.59 44.83
N ASP A 14 -43.34 -16.12 44.15
CA ASP A 14 -42.95 -14.71 44.17
C ASP A 14 -43.40 -14.08 42.84
N GLN A 15 -44.39 -13.21 42.95
CA GLN A 15 -44.80 -12.28 41.92
C GLN A 15 -43.76 -11.16 41.88
N ASP A 16 -42.95 -11.10 40.82
CA ASP A 16 -42.29 -9.89 40.32
C ASP A 16 -41.76 -10.18 38.91
N GLY A 17 -42.60 -9.89 37.92
CA GLY A 17 -42.30 -10.07 36.50
C GLY A 17 -41.68 -8.82 35.92
N GLU A 18 -40.36 -8.78 35.74
CA GLU A 18 -39.70 -7.95 34.74
C GLU A 18 -38.32 -8.53 34.33
N ASN A 19 -38.30 -9.10 33.12
CA ASN A 19 -37.17 -9.27 32.20
C ASN A 19 -35.84 -9.89 32.68
N ARG A 20 -35.89 -10.98 33.45
CA ARG A 20 -34.74 -11.89 33.53
C ARG A 20 -34.72 -12.80 32.30
N LEU A 21 -33.76 -12.61 31.40
CA LEU A 21 -33.40 -13.62 30.40
C LEU A 21 -33.31 -14.98 31.12
N SER A 22 -34.04 -15.97 30.62
CA SER A 22 -33.96 -17.34 31.10
C SER A 22 -32.52 -17.86 31.01
N ALA A 23 -32.18 -18.87 31.81
CA ALA A 23 -30.84 -19.46 31.78
C ALA A 23 -30.45 -19.91 30.35
N ALA A 24 -31.41 -20.44 29.59
CA ALA A 24 -31.23 -20.83 28.20
C ALA A 24 -30.96 -19.63 27.26
N GLU A 25 -31.69 -18.53 27.41
CA GLU A 25 -31.48 -17.32 26.59
C GLU A 25 -30.15 -16.63 26.90
N ARG A 26 -29.72 -16.63 28.17
CA ARG A 26 -28.39 -16.13 28.54
C ARG A 26 -27.30 -16.97 27.90
N GLN A 27 -27.41 -18.29 27.96
CA GLN A 27 -26.44 -19.18 27.33
C GLN A 27 -26.38 -19.01 25.81
N ALA A 28 -27.53 -18.83 25.14
CA ALA A 28 -27.58 -18.57 23.71
C ALA A 28 -26.93 -17.23 23.33
N LYS A 29 -27.18 -16.16 24.10
CA LYS A 29 -26.52 -14.86 23.90
C LYS A 29 -25.02 -14.92 24.20
N GLN A 30 -24.61 -15.72 25.17
CA GLN A 30 -23.20 -15.87 25.57
C GLN A 30 -22.43 -16.63 24.48
N ALA A 31 -23.05 -17.64 23.87
CA ALA A 31 -22.46 -18.40 22.76
C ALA A 31 -22.13 -17.51 21.55
N MET A 32 -22.88 -16.41 21.37
CA MET A 32 -22.69 -15.39 20.32
C MET A 32 -21.69 -14.28 20.68
N GLN A 33 -21.02 -14.35 21.84
CA GLN A 33 -19.97 -13.38 22.18
C GLN A 33 -18.63 -13.80 21.54
N PRO A 34 -17.84 -12.85 21.00
CA PRO A 34 -16.49 -13.12 20.53
C PRO A 34 -15.62 -13.75 21.61
N ARG A 35 -14.60 -14.51 21.19
CA ARG A 35 -13.75 -15.26 22.10
C ARG A 35 -12.29 -15.07 21.75
N ILE A 36 -11.46 -14.95 22.78
CA ILE A 36 -10.00 -14.93 22.68
C ILE A 36 -9.44 -16.13 23.42
N GLY A 37 -8.33 -16.69 22.99
CA GLY A 37 -7.78 -17.85 23.67
C GLY A 37 -6.32 -18.13 23.37
N LEU A 38 -5.79 -19.12 24.08
CA LEU A 38 -4.50 -19.73 23.82
C LEU A 38 -4.71 -21.22 23.55
N PHE A 39 -4.00 -21.77 22.57
CA PHE A 39 -3.97 -23.19 22.28
C PHE A 39 -2.57 -23.75 22.42
N GLY A 40 -2.48 -25.03 22.77
CA GLY A 40 -1.24 -25.79 22.81
C GLY A 40 -1.51 -27.26 22.55
N GLY A 41 -0.60 -27.94 21.86
CA GLY A 41 -0.78 -29.35 21.54
C GLY A 41 0.49 -30.05 21.06
N LEU A 42 0.38 -31.36 20.95
CA LEU A 42 1.38 -32.25 20.40
C LEU A 42 0.95 -32.67 19.00
N GLY A 43 1.93 -32.79 18.10
CA GLY A 43 1.72 -33.14 16.71
C GLY A 43 2.51 -34.37 16.30
N LEU A 44 1.92 -35.17 15.42
CA LEU A 44 2.61 -36.15 14.59
C LEU A 44 2.87 -35.51 13.23
N ASN A 45 4.13 -35.38 12.87
CA ASN A 45 4.60 -34.84 11.60
C ASN A 45 4.99 -36.01 10.72
N MET A 46 4.19 -36.34 9.71
CA MET A 46 4.45 -37.42 8.78
C MET A 46 5.20 -36.84 7.58
N HIS A 47 6.49 -37.15 7.47
CA HIS A 47 7.35 -36.68 6.39
C HIS A 47 7.23 -37.66 5.23
N LEU A 48 6.46 -37.28 4.21
CA LEU A 48 6.32 -38.06 2.99
C LEU A 48 7.24 -37.46 1.93
N GLY A 49 7.99 -38.30 1.23
CA GLY A 49 8.83 -37.82 0.16
C GLY A 49 9.46 -38.93 -0.65
N LYS A 50 10.13 -38.54 -1.74
CA LYS A 50 10.93 -39.42 -2.60
C LYS A 50 12.23 -38.74 -2.99
N PHE A 51 13.19 -38.71 -2.06
CA PHE A 51 14.52 -38.13 -2.30
C PHE A 51 15.60 -38.91 -1.57
N PHE A 52 16.87 -38.77 -1.99
CA PHE A 52 17.98 -39.63 -1.52
C PHE A 52 19.04 -38.89 -0.69
N GLY A 53 18.86 -37.59 -0.52
CA GLY A 53 19.73 -36.68 0.23
C GLY A 53 19.42 -35.23 -0.11
N LEU A 54 20.02 -34.30 0.62
CA LEU A 54 19.94 -32.86 0.29
C LEU A 54 20.97 -32.50 -0.77
N PRO A 55 20.70 -31.57 -1.70
CA PRO A 55 21.70 -31.11 -2.68
C PRO A 55 22.99 -30.57 -2.05
N GLU A 56 22.89 -29.97 -0.86
CA GLU A 56 24.03 -29.46 -0.09
C GLU A 56 24.81 -30.56 0.67
N ALA A 57 24.23 -31.75 0.78
CA ALA A 57 24.83 -32.93 1.41
C ALA A 57 24.68 -34.13 0.46
N PRO A 58 25.54 -34.23 -0.58
CA PRO A 58 25.42 -35.29 -1.57
C PRO A 58 25.49 -36.67 -0.90
N SER A 59 24.60 -37.55 -1.31
CA SER A 59 24.47 -38.90 -0.78
C SER A 59 24.93 -39.91 -1.83
N CYS A 60 25.68 -40.93 -1.41
CA CYS A 60 26.06 -42.06 -2.27
C CYS A 60 24.93 -43.08 -2.45
N CYS A 61 23.73 -42.78 -1.95
CA CYS A 61 22.56 -43.63 -2.05
C CYS A 61 22.17 -43.80 -3.53
N LEU A 62 22.23 -45.04 -4.04
CA LEU A 62 21.96 -45.36 -5.44
C LEU A 62 20.47 -45.19 -5.75
N ASN A 63 20.13 -44.81 -6.99
CA ASN A 63 18.73 -44.62 -7.43
C ASN A 63 17.83 -45.87 -7.27
N ASP A 64 18.41 -47.06 -7.13
CA ASP A 64 17.69 -48.32 -6.93
C ASP A 64 17.37 -48.64 -5.46
N SER A 65 17.70 -47.73 -4.54
CA SER A 65 17.43 -47.86 -3.10
C SER A 65 16.08 -47.26 -2.68
N SER A 66 15.65 -47.51 -1.45
CA SER A 66 14.46 -46.85 -0.90
C SER A 66 14.75 -45.36 -0.67
N PRO A 67 13.95 -44.42 -1.19
CA PRO A 67 14.14 -43.01 -0.89
C PRO A 67 13.77 -42.69 0.56
N PHE A 68 14.20 -41.54 1.07
CA PHE A 68 13.67 -40.96 2.31
C PHE A 68 12.17 -40.66 2.17
N GLY A 69 11.39 -41.03 3.18
CA GLY A 69 9.95 -40.80 3.24
C GLY A 69 9.21 -41.89 4.01
N GLY A 70 8.17 -41.47 4.74
CA GLY A 70 7.30 -42.34 5.54
C GLY A 70 7.55 -42.26 7.04
N GLU A 71 8.55 -41.50 7.49
CA GLU A 71 8.88 -41.34 8.91
C GLU A 71 7.93 -40.36 9.60
N VAL A 72 7.67 -40.63 10.87
CA VAL A 72 6.79 -39.82 11.71
C VAL A 72 7.61 -39.19 12.83
N GLY A 73 7.68 -37.86 12.83
CA GLY A 73 8.27 -37.06 13.88
C GLY A 73 7.25 -36.61 14.91
N PHE A 74 7.69 -36.39 16.14
CA PHE A 74 6.88 -35.76 17.19
C PHE A 74 7.19 -34.27 17.26
N GLY A 75 6.14 -33.46 17.22
CA GLY A 75 6.21 -32.01 17.33
C GLY A 75 5.34 -31.49 18.45
N PHE A 76 5.51 -30.21 18.75
CA PHE A 76 4.63 -29.45 19.62
C PHE A 76 4.36 -28.09 18.99
N GLY A 77 3.26 -27.46 19.38
CA GLY A 77 2.95 -26.13 18.91
C GLY A 77 1.87 -25.47 19.74
N GLY A 78 1.78 -24.15 19.62
CA GLY A 78 0.84 -23.36 20.39
C GLY A 78 0.87 -21.88 19.99
N GLY A 79 -0.13 -21.14 20.44
CA GLY A 79 -0.24 -19.72 20.17
C GLY A 79 -1.62 -19.14 20.48
N PRO A 80 -1.85 -17.86 20.15
CA PRO A 80 -3.14 -17.22 20.34
C PRO A 80 -4.16 -17.59 19.26
N LEU A 81 -5.43 -17.54 19.66
CA LEU A 81 -6.58 -17.63 18.76
C LEU A 81 -7.59 -16.53 19.04
N PHE A 82 -8.35 -16.19 18.01
CA PHE A 82 -9.54 -15.36 18.09
C PHE A 82 -10.67 -16.06 17.33
N GLU A 83 -11.83 -16.15 17.97
CA GLU A 83 -13.02 -16.79 17.41
C GLU A 83 -14.18 -15.81 17.39
N PHE A 84 -14.82 -15.72 16.23
CA PHE A 84 -15.96 -14.86 15.97
C PHE A 84 -17.18 -15.72 15.59
N PRO A 85 -18.23 -15.77 16.42
CA PRO A 85 -19.46 -16.47 16.08
C PRO A 85 -20.26 -15.67 15.03
N ILE A 86 -20.45 -16.26 13.85
CA ILE A 86 -21.25 -15.70 12.75
C ILE A 86 -22.74 -15.96 13.00
N SER A 87 -23.04 -17.19 13.44
CA SER A 87 -24.39 -17.64 13.80
C SER A 87 -24.27 -18.75 14.85
N PRO A 88 -25.39 -19.22 15.45
CA PRO A 88 -25.33 -20.31 16.43
C PRO A 88 -24.68 -21.62 15.95
N LYS A 89 -24.53 -21.80 14.62
CA LYS A 89 -23.93 -23.00 14.01
C LYS A 89 -22.64 -22.73 13.21
N TRP A 90 -22.24 -21.47 13.09
CA TRP A 90 -21.11 -21.07 12.23
C TRP A 90 -20.19 -20.09 12.93
N PHE A 91 -18.90 -20.39 12.89
CA PHE A 91 -17.85 -19.65 13.59
C PHE A 91 -16.71 -19.36 12.61
N LEU A 92 -16.02 -18.25 12.82
CA LEU A 92 -14.78 -17.93 12.12
C LEU A 92 -13.65 -17.87 13.15
N GLU A 93 -12.58 -18.63 12.93
CA GLU A 93 -11.44 -18.67 13.85
C GLU A 93 -10.16 -18.25 13.12
N ALA A 94 -9.46 -17.28 13.69
CA ALA A 94 -8.11 -16.92 13.30
C ALA A 94 -7.11 -17.46 14.34
N ARG A 95 -6.05 -18.10 13.87
CA ARG A 95 -4.95 -18.61 14.71
C ARG A 95 -3.62 -18.09 14.24
N ALA A 96 -2.72 -17.84 15.18
CA ALA A 96 -1.30 -17.66 14.95
C ALA A 96 -0.53 -18.48 15.97
N GLY A 97 0.62 -19.03 15.61
CA GLY A 97 1.39 -19.84 16.55
C GLY A 97 2.72 -20.34 16.02
N TYR A 98 3.42 -21.05 16.89
CA TYR A 98 4.68 -21.74 16.60
C TYR A 98 4.42 -23.25 16.49
N SER A 99 5.16 -23.93 15.62
CA SER A 99 5.11 -25.39 15.47
C SER A 99 6.49 -25.98 15.21
N SER A 100 6.89 -26.96 16.00
CA SER A 100 8.00 -27.86 15.68
C SER A 100 7.51 -28.95 14.73
N VAL A 101 8.22 -29.11 13.61
CA VAL A 101 7.82 -30.01 12.50
C VAL A 101 8.97 -30.87 12.00
N GLY A 102 10.06 -30.98 12.77
CA GLY A 102 11.22 -31.78 12.41
C GLY A 102 11.03 -33.28 12.64
N THR A 103 11.89 -34.08 12.01
CA THR A 103 12.04 -35.52 12.26
C THR A 103 13.41 -36.00 11.78
N THR A 104 13.78 -37.20 12.22
CA THR A 104 14.88 -37.97 11.64
C THR A 104 14.36 -38.91 10.56
N LEU A 105 14.83 -38.73 9.33
CA LEU A 105 14.56 -39.58 8.18
C LEU A 105 15.66 -40.64 8.05
N LYS A 106 15.29 -41.88 7.71
CA LYS A 106 16.22 -43.00 7.65
C LYS A 106 15.92 -43.90 6.45
N THR A 107 16.94 -44.20 5.68
CA THR A 107 16.86 -45.21 4.64
C THR A 107 18.08 -46.13 4.64
N ARG A 108 17.96 -47.30 4.02
CA ARG A 108 19.05 -48.27 3.88
C ARG A 108 19.28 -48.61 2.43
N ALA A 109 20.54 -48.72 2.04
CA ALA A 109 20.92 -49.20 0.71
C ALA A 109 22.07 -50.21 0.80
N ASN A 110 22.05 -51.17 -0.13
CA ASN A 110 23.19 -52.04 -0.36
C ASN A 110 24.26 -51.25 -1.13
N ILE A 111 25.45 -51.14 -0.56
CA ILE A 111 26.57 -50.40 -1.15
C ILE A 111 27.58 -51.30 -1.87
N GLY A 112 27.24 -52.58 -2.06
CA GLY A 112 28.10 -53.58 -2.68
C GLY A 112 29.04 -54.25 -1.67
N PRO A 113 30.10 -54.92 -2.15
CA PRO A 113 31.01 -55.66 -1.29
C PRO A 113 31.85 -54.72 -0.41
N VAL A 114 31.93 -55.02 0.89
CA VAL A 114 32.79 -54.36 1.87
C VAL A 114 33.79 -55.37 2.44
N LEU A 115 34.98 -54.90 2.79
CA LEU A 115 36.03 -55.74 3.39
C LEU A 115 35.65 -56.17 4.81
N VAL A 116 35.86 -57.45 5.10
CA VAL A 116 35.70 -58.05 6.43
C VAL A 116 37.01 -58.78 6.75
N GLY A 117 37.80 -58.25 7.68
CA GLY A 117 39.16 -58.77 7.94
C GLY A 117 40.17 -58.37 6.85
N GLU A 118 41.20 -59.18 6.62
CA GLU A 118 42.34 -58.83 5.75
C GLU A 118 42.11 -59.06 4.25
N SER A 119 41.18 -59.96 3.88
CA SER A 119 40.96 -60.31 2.45
C SER A 119 39.55 -60.76 2.09
N ASP A 120 38.67 -61.03 3.06
CA ASP A 120 37.30 -61.44 2.77
C ASP A 120 36.41 -60.22 2.47
N THR A 121 35.37 -60.44 1.68
CA THR A 121 34.33 -59.43 1.43
C THR A 121 32.95 -59.97 1.79
N ALA A 122 32.08 -59.10 2.27
CA ALA A 122 30.67 -59.38 2.51
C ALA A 122 29.80 -58.28 1.90
N SER A 123 28.50 -58.54 1.70
CA SER A 123 27.58 -57.49 1.24
C SER A 123 27.44 -56.41 2.31
N GLY A 124 27.75 -55.16 1.97
CA GLY A 124 27.62 -54.01 2.85
C GLY A 124 26.25 -53.34 2.74
N ILE A 125 25.63 -53.08 3.87
CA ILE A 125 24.39 -52.28 3.95
C ILE A 125 24.69 -51.01 4.72
N SER A 126 24.50 -49.85 4.10
CA SER A 126 24.59 -48.54 4.75
C SER A 126 23.21 -48.04 5.15
N GLU A 127 23.09 -47.47 6.34
CA GLU A 127 21.96 -46.65 6.79
C GLU A 127 22.31 -45.17 6.58
N TYR A 128 21.48 -44.48 5.82
CA TYR A 128 21.55 -43.04 5.60
C TYR A 128 20.56 -42.37 6.55
N THR A 129 21.05 -41.43 7.34
CA THR A 129 20.24 -40.68 8.31
C THR A 129 20.27 -39.21 7.95
N LEU A 130 19.09 -38.58 7.88
CA LEU A 130 18.90 -37.14 7.75
C LEU A 130 18.07 -36.65 8.94
N ASP A 131 18.73 -36.03 9.91
CA ASP A 131 18.04 -35.40 11.04
C ASP A 131 17.68 -33.96 10.67
N ALA A 132 16.39 -33.71 10.43
CA ALA A 132 15.86 -32.41 10.01
C ALA A 132 15.22 -31.69 11.19
N SER A 133 15.90 -30.66 11.69
CA SER A 133 15.43 -29.80 12.78
C SER A 133 14.64 -28.62 12.22
N LEU A 134 13.36 -28.86 11.93
CA LEU A 134 12.43 -27.90 11.34
C LEU A 134 11.48 -27.28 12.37
N SER A 135 11.33 -25.97 12.35
CA SER A 135 10.27 -25.27 13.08
C SER A 135 9.74 -24.08 12.29
N GLN A 136 8.47 -23.73 12.51
CA GLN A 136 7.79 -22.68 11.76
C GLN A 136 6.91 -21.79 12.63
N ILE A 137 6.74 -20.55 12.16
CA ILE A 137 5.62 -19.70 12.57
C ILE A 137 4.50 -19.93 11.57
N CYS A 138 3.30 -20.21 12.06
CA CYS A 138 2.13 -20.50 11.25
C CYS A 138 0.93 -19.66 11.65
N GLY A 139 0.04 -19.39 10.70
CA GLY A 139 -1.23 -18.73 10.94
C GLY A 139 -2.28 -19.18 9.93
N GLY A 140 -3.54 -19.18 10.35
CA GLY A 140 -4.64 -19.68 9.53
C GLY A 140 -5.96 -19.04 9.90
N VAL A 141 -6.88 -19.07 8.96
CA VAL A 141 -8.28 -18.67 9.15
C VAL A 141 -9.15 -19.86 8.80
N THR A 142 -9.95 -20.33 9.74
CA THR A 142 -10.79 -21.51 9.57
C THR A 142 -12.26 -21.19 9.82
N LEU A 143 -13.13 -21.81 9.05
CA LEU A 143 -14.58 -21.78 9.21
C LEU A 143 -14.99 -22.98 10.06
N GLY A 144 -15.67 -22.71 11.16
CA GLY A 144 -16.22 -23.69 12.09
C GLY A 144 -17.69 -23.94 11.80
N TRP A 145 -18.08 -25.20 11.73
CA TRP A 145 -19.46 -25.65 11.54
C TRP A 145 -19.87 -26.58 12.68
N GLN A 146 -20.95 -26.23 13.36
CA GLN A 146 -21.54 -27.00 14.46
C GLN A 146 -22.92 -27.52 14.05
N PRO A 147 -23.01 -28.69 13.39
CA PRO A 147 -24.27 -29.19 12.83
C PRO A 147 -25.30 -29.62 13.88
N LEU A 148 -24.80 -30.18 14.98
CA LEU A 148 -25.56 -30.87 16.01
C LEU A 148 -25.78 -29.96 17.22
N ASP A 149 -26.82 -30.24 18.02
CA ASP A 149 -27.09 -29.54 19.29
C ASP A 149 -26.17 -30.01 20.43
N MET A 150 -24.91 -30.27 20.10
CA MET A 150 -23.81 -30.61 21.01
C MET A 150 -22.64 -29.68 20.69
N PRO A 151 -21.76 -29.35 21.65
CA PRO A 151 -20.67 -28.39 21.48
C PRO A 151 -19.48 -28.97 20.70
N LEU A 152 -19.75 -29.65 19.57
CA LEU A 152 -18.77 -30.25 18.68
C LEU A 152 -18.70 -29.42 17.39
N THR A 153 -17.56 -28.77 17.14
CA THR A 153 -17.37 -27.92 15.97
C THR A 153 -16.36 -28.55 15.02
N PHE A 154 -16.70 -28.62 13.73
CA PHE A 154 -15.81 -29.04 12.66
C PHE A 154 -15.18 -27.83 11.99
N TRP A 155 -13.86 -27.81 11.90
CA TRP A 155 -13.08 -26.70 11.36
C TRP A 155 -12.51 -27.03 9.99
N PHE A 156 -12.63 -26.09 9.06
CA PHE A 156 -12.03 -26.20 7.73
C PHE A 156 -11.48 -24.85 7.27
N GLY A 157 -10.26 -24.82 6.73
CA GLY A 157 -9.73 -23.61 6.11
C GLY A 157 -8.22 -23.63 5.89
N PRO A 158 -7.67 -22.57 5.27
CA PRO A 158 -6.25 -22.50 4.98
C PRO A 158 -5.38 -22.23 6.21
N GLU A 159 -4.17 -22.79 6.21
CA GLU A 159 -3.05 -22.44 7.07
C GLU A 159 -1.82 -22.12 6.22
N PHE A 160 -1.10 -21.09 6.64
CA PHE A 160 0.16 -20.64 6.07
C PHE A 160 1.27 -20.75 7.12
N GLY A 161 2.48 -21.13 6.71
CA GLY A 161 3.63 -21.27 7.59
C GLY A 161 4.94 -20.85 6.93
N VAL A 162 5.86 -20.32 7.73
CA VAL A 162 7.22 -19.99 7.31
C VAL A 162 8.21 -20.62 8.28
N PHE A 163 9.22 -21.31 7.74
CA PHE A 163 10.26 -21.94 8.54
C PHE A 163 11.14 -20.88 9.23
N LEU A 164 11.27 -21.00 10.55
CA LEU A 164 12.16 -20.19 11.39
C LEU A 164 13.44 -20.96 11.70
N GLY A 165 13.32 -22.23 12.07
CA GLY A 165 14.45 -23.15 12.25
C GLY A 165 14.48 -24.14 11.11
N LYS A 166 15.65 -24.30 10.47
CA LYS A 166 15.82 -25.12 9.25
C LYS A 166 17.15 -25.84 9.19
N SER A 167 17.69 -26.27 10.33
CA SER A 167 18.98 -26.96 10.36
C SER A 167 18.85 -28.45 10.07
N TYR A 168 19.93 -29.05 9.59
CA TYR A 168 20.01 -30.50 9.39
C TYR A 168 21.37 -31.07 9.78
N THR A 169 21.37 -32.38 10.05
CA THR A 169 22.58 -33.20 9.99
C THR A 169 22.31 -34.42 9.11
N GLN A 170 23.26 -34.76 8.25
CA GLN A 170 23.17 -35.94 7.38
C GLN A 170 24.42 -36.78 7.55
N GLN A 171 24.26 -38.10 7.63
CA GLN A 171 25.38 -39.03 7.71
C GLN A 171 25.05 -40.37 7.07
N GLU A 172 26.10 -41.10 6.69
CA GLU A 172 26.03 -42.49 6.26
C GLU A 172 26.74 -43.37 7.30
N GLU A 173 26.03 -44.36 7.83
CA GLU A 173 26.58 -45.35 8.75
C GLU A 173 26.56 -46.73 8.12
N LEU A 174 27.67 -47.46 8.17
CA LEU A 174 27.70 -48.88 7.79
C LEU A 174 26.88 -49.65 8.84
N ALA A 175 25.72 -50.17 8.46
CA ALA A 175 24.85 -50.93 9.34
C ALA A 175 25.30 -52.40 9.41
N GLU A 176 25.55 -53.03 8.25
CA GLU A 176 25.95 -54.43 8.16
C GLU A 176 27.11 -54.63 7.17
N PRO A 177 28.04 -55.57 7.45
CA PRO A 177 28.17 -56.34 8.69
C PRO A 177 28.78 -55.53 9.85
N LEU A 178 28.54 -55.95 11.09
CA LEU A 178 29.11 -55.30 12.29
C LEU A 178 30.64 -55.39 12.38
N SER A 179 31.25 -56.35 11.68
CA SER A 179 32.69 -56.61 11.65
C SER A 179 33.48 -55.75 10.65
N ALA A 180 32.81 -54.91 9.85
CA ALA A 180 33.43 -54.03 8.85
C ALA A 180 33.41 -52.56 9.28
N ALA A 181 34.26 -51.75 8.65
CA ALA A 181 34.30 -50.29 8.77
C ALA A 181 34.75 -49.66 7.45
N PHE A 182 34.39 -48.40 7.23
CA PHE A 182 34.98 -47.59 6.16
C PHE A 182 36.42 -47.23 6.52
N ILE A 183 37.32 -47.38 5.56
CA ILE A 183 38.72 -46.99 5.71
C ILE A 183 38.96 -45.67 4.99
N SER A 184 39.34 -44.65 5.74
CA SER A 184 39.70 -43.32 5.22
C SER A 184 41.07 -43.33 4.54
N SER A 185 41.39 -42.29 3.76
CA SER A 185 42.69 -42.16 3.08
C SER A 185 43.90 -42.09 4.02
N ASP A 186 43.68 -41.74 5.30
CA ASP A 186 44.70 -41.73 6.37
C ASP A 186 44.83 -43.08 7.10
N GLY A 187 44.08 -44.11 6.66
CA GLY A 187 44.06 -45.43 7.28
C GLY A 187 43.17 -45.56 8.53
N SER A 188 42.47 -44.49 8.93
CA SER A 188 41.52 -44.56 10.03
C SER A 188 40.27 -45.37 9.65
N ALA A 189 39.81 -46.22 10.57
CA ALA A 189 38.60 -47.02 10.40
C ALA A 189 37.42 -46.34 11.13
N SER A 190 36.35 -46.05 10.40
CA SER A 190 35.12 -45.47 10.95
C SER A 190 33.90 -46.18 10.37
N ARG A 191 32.86 -46.37 11.17
CA ARG A 191 31.56 -46.85 10.67
C ARG A 191 30.70 -45.72 10.10
N ILE A 192 31.10 -44.47 10.30
CA ILE A 192 30.39 -43.27 9.83
C ILE A 192 31.24 -42.54 8.81
N ARG A 193 30.61 -42.12 7.71
CA ARG A 193 31.21 -41.24 6.69
C ARG A 193 30.17 -40.26 6.15
N ASN A 194 30.59 -39.36 5.25
CA ASN A 194 29.70 -38.40 4.59
C ASN A 194 28.86 -37.57 5.57
N GLN A 195 29.49 -37.12 6.67
CA GLN A 195 28.83 -36.34 7.70
C GLN A 195 28.79 -34.86 7.30
N PHE A 196 27.58 -34.34 7.13
CA PHE A 196 27.32 -32.94 6.79
C PHE A 196 26.37 -32.34 7.82
N SER A 197 26.53 -31.05 8.09
CA SER A 197 25.60 -30.28 8.90
C SER A 197 25.51 -28.85 8.37
N GLY A 198 24.36 -28.23 8.56
CA GLY A 198 24.12 -26.86 8.10
C GLY A 198 22.65 -26.51 8.08
N ASP A 199 22.32 -25.47 7.31
CA ASP A 199 20.94 -25.05 7.08
C ASP A 199 20.42 -25.63 5.76
N ILE A 200 19.18 -26.09 5.77
CA ILE A 200 18.45 -26.51 4.59
C ILE A 200 18.17 -25.25 3.77
N ALA A 201 18.77 -25.15 2.58
CA ALA A 201 18.52 -24.06 1.65
C ALA A 201 17.19 -24.28 0.89
N ASN A 202 16.78 -23.29 0.09
CA ASN A 202 15.61 -23.37 -0.80
C ASN A 202 14.30 -23.81 -0.13
N THR A 203 14.16 -23.56 1.17
CA THR A 203 12.93 -23.86 1.92
C THR A 203 11.84 -22.87 1.54
N GLY A 204 10.74 -23.35 1.00
CA GLY A 204 9.59 -22.55 0.62
C GLY A 204 8.68 -22.20 1.81
N ALA A 205 7.66 -21.39 1.54
CA ALA A 205 6.56 -21.22 2.49
C ALA A 205 5.63 -22.44 2.46
N GLN A 206 5.13 -22.83 3.63
CA GLN A 206 4.21 -23.95 3.80
C GLN A 206 2.77 -23.48 3.63
N PHE A 207 2.03 -24.14 2.76
CA PHE A 207 0.59 -23.94 2.59
C PHE A 207 -0.13 -25.25 2.87
N ALA A 208 -1.17 -25.20 3.70
CA ALA A 208 -1.97 -26.37 4.03
C ALA A 208 -3.46 -26.04 4.12
N THR A 209 -4.29 -27.05 3.96
CA THR A 209 -5.69 -27.00 4.39
C THR A 209 -5.82 -27.75 5.71
N ILE A 210 -6.49 -27.12 6.66
CA ILE A 210 -6.82 -27.68 7.96
C ILE A 210 -8.19 -28.35 7.86
N LEU A 211 -8.25 -29.58 8.39
CA LEU A 211 -9.49 -30.24 8.81
C LEU A 211 -9.38 -30.53 10.30
N GLY A 212 -10.33 -30.08 11.09
CA GLY A 212 -10.28 -30.27 12.54
C GLY A 212 -11.64 -30.51 13.16
N ALA A 213 -11.62 -31.01 14.38
CA ALA A 213 -12.78 -31.05 15.25
C ALA A 213 -12.36 -30.63 16.65
N ASP A 214 -13.19 -29.83 17.33
CA ASP A 214 -13.01 -29.51 18.73
C ASP A 214 -14.32 -29.66 19.52
N TYR A 215 -14.18 -29.84 20.83
CA TYR A 215 -15.32 -30.02 21.72
C TYR A 215 -15.26 -29.01 22.86
N GLU A 216 -16.31 -28.20 23.05
CA GLU A 216 -16.30 -27.17 24.09
C GLU A 216 -16.78 -27.71 25.43
N LEU A 217 -15.94 -27.55 26.46
CA LEU A 217 -16.25 -27.88 27.85
C LEU A 217 -16.31 -26.57 28.66
N PRO A 218 -17.50 -26.05 28.98
CA PRO A 218 -17.64 -24.91 29.86
C PRO A 218 -17.07 -25.20 31.24
N MET A 219 -16.16 -24.33 31.70
CA MET A 219 -15.55 -24.44 33.02
C MET A 219 -16.33 -23.69 34.10
N ASN A 220 -17.32 -22.89 33.70
CA ASN A 220 -18.20 -22.14 34.59
C ASN A 220 -19.62 -22.06 34.06
N GLU A 221 -20.58 -21.82 34.96
CA GLU A 221 -22.02 -21.74 34.63
C GLU A 221 -22.34 -20.63 33.62
N ASP A 222 -21.60 -19.52 33.70
CA ASP A 222 -21.73 -18.37 32.80
C ASP A 222 -21.10 -18.61 31.42
N ARG A 223 -20.46 -19.76 31.16
CA ARG A 223 -19.79 -20.12 29.89
C ARG A 223 -18.80 -19.07 29.36
N THR A 224 -18.23 -18.26 30.25
CA THR A 224 -17.20 -17.28 29.87
C THR A 224 -15.81 -17.89 29.79
N LEU A 225 -15.60 -19.06 30.39
CA LEU A 225 -14.35 -19.82 30.29
C LEU A 225 -14.61 -21.21 29.74
N LEU A 226 -13.93 -21.55 28.64
CA LEU A 226 -14.12 -22.79 27.89
C LEU A 226 -12.79 -23.54 27.77
N LEU A 227 -12.78 -24.80 28.20
CA LEU A 227 -11.71 -25.75 27.91
C LEU A 227 -12.06 -26.53 26.65
N VAL A 228 -11.20 -26.51 25.65
CA VAL A 228 -11.53 -26.99 24.31
C VAL A 228 -10.47 -27.99 23.85
N PRO A 229 -10.63 -29.29 24.13
CA PRO A 229 -9.85 -30.33 23.46
C PRO A 229 -10.10 -30.30 21.95
N GLU A 230 -9.02 -30.46 21.18
CA GLU A 230 -9.05 -30.36 19.72
C GLU A 230 -8.17 -31.40 19.04
N LEU A 231 -8.61 -31.82 17.86
CA LEU A 231 -7.85 -32.65 16.93
C LEU A 231 -7.87 -31.97 15.55
N ARG A 232 -6.69 -31.70 14.98
CA ARG A 232 -6.55 -31.00 13.71
C ARG A 232 -5.57 -31.73 12.80
N TYR A 233 -5.88 -31.81 11.53
CA TYR A 233 -5.03 -32.37 10.50
C TYR A 233 -4.73 -31.30 9.44
N ALA A 234 -3.47 -31.10 9.12
CA ALA A 234 -3.01 -30.20 8.05
C ALA A 234 -2.58 -31.02 6.83
N PHE A 235 -3.28 -30.82 5.71
CA PHE A 235 -2.93 -31.35 4.39
C PHE A 235 -2.05 -30.34 3.64
N PRO A 236 -0.75 -30.61 3.44
CA PRO A 236 0.15 -29.69 2.74
C PRO A 236 -0.12 -29.68 1.23
N PHE A 237 0.13 -28.54 0.59
CA PHE A 237 0.12 -28.36 -0.88
C PHE A 237 1.44 -27.84 -1.44
N ALA A 238 2.40 -27.53 -0.56
CA ALA A 238 3.72 -27.06 -0.93
C ALA A 238 4.77 -27.93 -0.24
N PRO A 239 5.81 -28.37 -0.98
CA PRO A 239 6.89 -29.14 -0.38
C PRO A 239 7.70 -28.28 0.60
N VAL A 240 8.44 -28.93 1.49
CA VAL A 240 9.39 -28.31 2.42
C VAL A 240 10.45 -27.52 1.64
N ARG A 241 10.85 -28.03 0.47
CA ARG A 241 11.86 -27.47 -0.41
C ARG A 241 11.41 -27.59 -1.87
N ASP A 242 11.59 -26.56 -2.68
CA ASP A 242 10.95 -26.46 -4.00
C ASP A 242 11.47 -27.45 -5.07
N ASP A 243 12.64 -28.03 -4.86
CA ASP A 243 13.33 -28.98 -5.75
C ASP A 243 13.26 -30.44 -5.24
N LEU A 244 12.60 -30.71 -4.11
CA LEU A 244 12.42 -32.05 -3.55
C LEU A 244 10.94 -32.39 -3.38
N ASP A 245 10.58 -33.63 -3.72
CA ASP A 245 9.29 -34.20 -3.31
C ASP A 245 9.37 -34.53 -1.82
N TRP A 246 9.15 -33.53 -0.95
CA TRP A 246 9.15 -33.68 0.49
C TRP A 246 8.02 -32.85 1.09
N ASN A 247 6.99 -33.51 1.62
CA ASN A 247 5.79 -32.91 2.20
C ASN A 247 5.61 -33.36 3.65
N ILE A 248 5.11 -32.46 4.51
CA ILE A 248 4.87 -32.77 5.93
C ILE A 248 3.38 -32.69 6.22
N HIS A 249 2.74 -33.86 6.36
CA HIS A 249 1.38 -33.94 6.89
C HIS A 249 1.42 -33.83 8.40
N ARG A 250 0.48 -33.09 9.00
CA ARG A 250 0.50 -32.85 10.46
C ARG A 250 -0.82 -33.21 11.10
N LEU A 251 -0.81 -34.18 12.01
CA LEU A 251 -1.93 -34.47 12.91
C LEU A 251 -1.62 -33.92 14.30
N ARG A 252 -2.39 -32.96 14.78
CA ARG A 252 -2.21 -32.30 16.08
C ARG A 252 -3.38 -32.62 17.00
N ALA A 253 -3.07 -33.12 18.19
CA ALA A 253 -3.99 -33.20 19.32
C ALA A 253 -3.60 -32.15 20.36
N GLY A 254 -4.55 -31.34 20.80
CA GLY A 254 -4.27 -30.21 21.67
C GLY A 254 -5.44 -29.82 22.55
N VAL A 255 -5.22 -28.78 23.34
CA VAL A 255 -6.23 -28.15 24.17
C VAL A 255 -6.10 -26.64 23.99
N ALA A 256 -7.25 -25.97 23.85
CA ALA A 256 -7.34 -24.52 23.91
C ALA A 256 -8.12 -24.07 25.14
N LEU A 257 -7.70 -22.95 25.71
CA LEU A 257 -8.46 -22.23 26.73
C LEU A 257 -9.02 -20.98 26.07
N LYS A 258 -10.35 -20.90 25.92
CA LYS A 258 -11.05 -19.77 25.31
C LYS A 258 -11.79 -18.98 26.39
N TYR A 259 -11.66 -17.66 26.34
CA TYR A 259 -12.41 -16.70 27.13
C TYR A 259 -13.44 -16.01 26.24
N SER A 260 -14.71 -16.17 26.58
CA SER A 260 -15.85 -15.53 25.93
C SER A 260 -16.26 -14.30 26.74
N PHE A 261 -16.34 -13.14 26.10
CA PHE A 261 -16.66 -11.89 26.80
C PHE A 261 -18.03 -11.98 27.49
N PRO A 262 -18.15 -11.63 28.78
CA PRO A 262 -19.41 -11.76 29.50
C PRO A 262 -20.46 -10.84 28.90
N ILE A 263 -21.70 -11.31 28.80
CA ILE A 263 -22.84 -10.42 28.53
C ILE A 263 -22.88 -9.39 29.67
N PRO A 264 -22.95 -8.08 29.37
CA PRO A 264 -23.13 -7.05 30.39
C PRO A 264 -24.31 -7.41 31.27
N LYS A 265 -24.08 -7.54 32.59
CA LYS A 265 -25.19 -7.79 33.53
C LYS A 265 -26.18 -6.63 33.37
N PRO A 266 -27.49 -6.90 33.24
CA PRO A 266 -28.47 -5.84 33.40
C PRO A 266 -28.22 -5.21 34.75
N THR A 267 -28.04 -3.90 34.77
CA THR A 267 -27.81 -3.13 36.00
C THR A 267 -28.93 -3.45 36.98
N PRO A 268 -28.62 -3.80 38.24
CA PRO A 268 -29.66 -4.09 39.23
C PRO A 268 -30.58 -2.87 39.38
N PRO A 269 -31.90 -3.06 39.55
CA PRO A 269 -32.73 -1.99 40.09
C PRO A 269 -32.16 -1.62 41.46
N LEU A 270 -31.90 -0.33 41.69
CA LEU A 270 -31.46 0.18 42.99
C LEU A 270 -32.50 -0.18 44.08
N PRO A 271 -32.09 -0.48 45.32
CA PRO A 271 -33.01 -0.82 46.40
C PRO A 271 -33.92 0.37 46.77
N PRO A 272 -35.13 0.11 47.32
CA PRO A 272 -36.07 1.17 47.67
C PRO A 272 -35.52 2.00 48.84
N VAL A 273 -35.19 3.25 48.55
CA VAL A 273 -34.97 4.26 49.59
C VAL A 273 -36.34 4.58 50.21
N LYS A 274 -36.43 4.43 51.54
CA LYS A 274 -37.58 4.85 52.36
C LYS A 274 -37.98 6.29 52.02
N GLU A 275 -39.27 6.50 51.74
CA GLU A 275 -39.89 7.81 51.93
C GLU A 275 -39.99 8.10 53.43
N PRO A 276 -39.57 9.30 53.86
CA PRO A 276 -40.58 10.29 54.17
C PRO A 276 -40.34 11.62 53.45
N VAL A 277 -41.48 12.24 53.08
CA VAL A 277 -41.66 13.54 52.41
C VAL A 277 -41.31 13.50 50.91
N PRO A 278 -42.23 13.88 50.01
CA PRO A 278 -42.12 13.55 48.60
C PRO A 278 -40.97 14.34 47.96
N PRO A 279 -39.95 13.66 47.41
CA PRO A 279 -38.93 14.32 46.63
C PRO A 279 -39.47 14.61 45.22
N PRO A 280 -38.97 15.67 44.57
CA PRO A 280 -39.33 16.01 43.20
C PRO A 280 -38.97 14.84 42.25
N PRO A 281 -39.64 14.74 41.08
CA PRO A 281 -39.43 13.65 40.13
C PRO A 281 -37.93 13.40 39.88
N PRO A 282 -37.50 12.12 39.78
CA PRO A 282 -36.10 11.80 39.54
C PRO A 282 -35.64 12.54 38.29
N PRO A 283 -34.45 13.20 38.34
CA PRO A 283 -33.96 13.94 37.19
C PRO A 283 -33.88 12.98 36.00
N PRO A 284 -34.42 13.38 34.83
CA PRO A 284 -34.39 12.57 33.62
C PRO A 284 -32.98 12.01 33.40
N GLN A 285 -32.86 10.71 33.08
CA GLN A 285 -31.57 10.18 32.66
C GLN A 285 -31.15 10.92 31.39
N PRO A 286 -29.89 11.40 31.33
CA PRO A 286 -29.46 12.20 30.20
C PRO A 286 -29.47 11.35 28.92
N LEU A 287 -30.31 11.75 27.96
CA LEU A 287 -30.45 11.10 26.67
C LEU A 287 -29.20 11.34 25.81
N LEU A 288 -28.66 10.27 25.23
CA LEU A 288 -27.63 10.32 24.20
C LEU A 288 -28.12 9.67 22.91
N ALA A 289 -28.59 10.49 21.97
CA ALA A 289 -29.03 10.07 20.65
C ALA A 289 -28.29 10.89 19.60
N VAL A 290 -27.86 10.25 18.51
CA VAL A 290 -27.17 10.92 17.40
C VAL A 290 -27.80 10.46 16.10
N ASP A 291 -27.93 11.38 15.16
CA ASP A 291 -28.32 11.14 13.78
C ASP A 291 -27.41 11.95 12.86
N ILE A 292 -27.26 11.48 11.62
CA ILE A 292 -26.44 12.14 10.63
C ILE A 292 -27.08 12.06 9.25
N LYS A 293 -27.16 13.22 8.62
CA LYS A 293 -27.61 13.37 7.23
C LYS A 293 -26.52 14.05 6.42
N ALA A 294 -26.47 13.75 5.13
CA ALA A 294 -25.55 14.41 4.23
C ALA A 294 -26.35 15.07 3.10
N VAL A 295 -25.96 16.29 2.76
CA VAL A 295 -26.53 17.07 1.65
C VAL A 295 -25.39 17.60 0.79
N GLY A 296 -25.67 17.84 -0.49
CA GLY A 296 -24.71 18.43 -1.41
C GLY A 296 -24.75 19.95 -1.36
N ILE A 297 -23.60 20.59 -1.44
CA ILE A 297 -23.49 22.00 -1.78
C ILE A 297 -23.00 22.08 -3.22
N THR A 298 -23.80 22.68 -4.09
CA THR A 298 -23.49 22.91 -5.50
C THR A 298 -22.40 23.99 -5.66
N SER A 299 -21.84 24.12 -6.86
CA SER A 299 -20.85 25.16 -7.19
C SER A 299 -21.33 26.59 -6.87
N ASP A 300 -22.64 26.84 -6.97
CA ASP A 300 -23.25 28.14 -6.71
C ASP A 300 -23.53 28.39 -5.21
N GLY A 301 -23.15 27.44 -4.36
CA GLY A 301 -23.36 27.51 -2.91
C GLY A 301 -24.75 27.08 -2.45
N GLU A 302 -25.63 26.66 -3.35
CA GLU A 302 -26.95 26.14 -2.99
C GLU A 302 -26.87 24.74 -2.39
N GLU A 303 -27.65 24.51 -1.34
CA GLU A 303 -27.78 23.21 -0.67
C GLU A 303 -28.89 22.38 -1.32
N LYS A 304 -28.61 21.12 -1.65
CA LYS A 304 -29.58 20.18 -2.24
C LYS A 304 -29.50 18.80 -1.60
N GLU A 305 -30.64 18.12 -1.47
CA GLU A 305 -30.65 16.70 -1.17
C GLU A 305 -30.01 15.94 -2.33
N ILE A 306 -29.08 15.03 -2.01
CA ILE A 306 -28.34 14.29 -3.02
C ILE A 306 -28.70 12.81 -2.98
N PRO A 307 -29.16 12.23 -4.11
CA PRO A 307 -29.38 10.79 -4.20
C PRO A 307 -28.06 10.02 -4.29
N GLN A 308 -26.98 10.65 -4.79
CA GLN A 308 -25.67 10.04 -5.01
C GLN A 308 -24.58 11.11 -5.20
N VAL A 309 -23.31 10.70 -5.06
CA VAL A 309 -22.12 11.48 -5.45
C VAL A 309 -21.64 10.97 -6.80
N THR A 310 -21.56 11.85 -7.80
CA THR A 310 -21.07 11.50 -9.13
C THR A 310 -19.61 11.93 -9.26
N VAL A 311 -18.73 11.00 -9.61
CA VAL A 311 -17.34 11.27 -9.95
C VAL A 311 -17.16 10.98 -11.43
N GLU A 312 -16.78 11.99 -12.19
CA GLU A 312 -16.60 11.88 -13.64
C GLU A 312 -15.14 12.06 -14.02
N GLU A 313 -14.66 11.17 -14.88
CA GLU A 313 -13.28 11.17 -15.38
C GLU A 313 -13.21 11.81 -16.75
N PHE A 314 -12.23 12.67 -16.97
CA PHE A 314 -11.94 13.25 -18.27
C PHE A 314 -10.49 12.99 -18.65
N ILE A 315 -10.26 12.82 -19.95
CA ILE A 315 -8.91 12.79 -20.50
C ILE A 315 -8.36 14.21 -20.39
N ASN A 316 -7.29 14.37 -19.61
CA ASN A 316 -6.55 15.60 -19.52
C ASN A 316 -5.16 15.38 -20.13
N THR A 317 -4.94 15.95 -21.31
CA THR A 317 -3.62 15.90 -21.95
C THR A 317 -2.84 17.13 -21.51
N GLN A 318 -1.75 16.94 -20.76
CA GLN A 318 -0.92 18.05 -20.31
C GLN A 318 0.38 18.13 -21.11
N THR A 319 0.71 19.31 -21.61
CA THR A 319 1.97 19.56 -22.33
C THR A 319 2.89 20.43 -21.48
N HIS A 320 4.01 19.84 -21.07
CA HIS A 320 5.04 20.45 -20.24
C HIS A 320 6.16 21.01 -21.11
N ALA A 321 6.29 22.33 -21.18
CA ALA A 321 7.45 22.96 -21.80
C ALA A 321 8.71 22.72 -20.95
N MET A 322 9.79 22.29 -21.60
CA MET A 322 11.06 22.00 -20.92
C MET A 322 11.98 23.21 -20.98
N LEU A 323 12.54 23.63 -19.83
CA LEU A 323 13.48 24.77 -19.78
C LEU A 323 14.80 24.50 -20.52
N ASN A 324 15.14 23.23 -20.79
CA ASN A 324 16.41 22.81 -21.39
C ASN A 324 17.65 23.33 -20.65
N TYR A 325 17.48 23.56 -19.35
CA TYR A 325 18.51 24.02 -18.42
C TYR A 325 18.67 23.03 -17.28
N ILE A 326 19.85 23.02 -16.66
CA ILE A 326 20.09 22.33 -15.38
C ILE A 326 20.74 23.35 -14.46
N PHE A 327 20.07 23.70 -13.37
CA PHE A 327 20.54 24.71 -12.42
C PHE A 327 21.46 24.11 -11.35
N PHE A 328 22.45 24.88 -10.91
CA PHE A 328 23.47 24.47 -9.94
C PHE A 328 23.56 25.41 -8.74
N SER A 329 24.01 24.87 -7.62
CA SER A 329 24.33 25.67 -6.43
C SER A 329 25.58 26.52 -6.66
N GLU A 330 25.71 27.59 -5.86
CA GLU A 330 26.89 28.46 -5.87
C GLU A 330 28.17 27.65 -5.64
N ASN A 331 29.18 27.95 -6.47
CA ASN A 331 30.51 27.36 -6.44
C ASN A 331 30.54 25.82 -6.46
N SER A 332 29.52 25.19 -7.04
CA SER A 332 29.41 23.73 -7.15
C SER A 332 29.18 23.28 -8.58
N SER A 333 29.84 22.18 -8.97
CA SER A 333 29.61 21.43 -10.21
C SER A 333 28.79 20.15 -10.00
N THR A 334 28.31 19.88 -8.78
CA THR A 334 27.51 18.70 -8.48
C THR A 334 26.07 18.92 -8.95
N ILE A 335 25.53 17.96 -9.72
CA ILE A 335 24.12 17.98 -10.14
C ILE A 335 23.25 17.90 -8.87
N PRO A 336 22.36 18.88 -8.62
CA PRO A 336 21.56 18.86 -7.41
C PRO A 336 20.65 17.61 -7.32
N PRO A 337 20.44 17.02 -6.13
CA PRO A 337 19.68 15.77 -5.96
C PRO A 337 18.22 15.81 -6.43
N ARG A 338 17.65 17.00 -6.58
CA ARG A 338 16.29 17.18 -7.12
C ARG A 338 16.17 16.77 -8.58
N TYR A 339 17.25 16.83 -9.36
CA TYR A 339 17.27 16.21 -10.69
C TYR A 339 17.48 14.71 -10.51
N VAL A 340 16.50 13.93 -10.96
CA VAL A 340 16.47 12.48 -10.72
C VAL A 340 17.63 11.81 -11.47
N GLN A 341 18.49 11.14 -10.71
CA GLN A 341 19.67 10.45 -11.22
C GLN A 341 19.57 8.96 -10.88
N TYR A 342 19.66 8.10 -11.90
CA TYR A 342 19.64 6.66 -11.72
C TYR A 342 21.02 6.09 -11.34
N ILE A 343 21.00 5.02 -10.55
CA ILE A 343 22.18 4.28 -10.10
C ILE A 343 22.10 2.86 -10.68
N GLY A 344 23.20 2.35 -11.26
CA GLY A 344 23.26 1.01 -11.86
C GLY A 344 22.46 0.88 -13.17
N GLU A 345 21.86 -0.29 -13.42
CA GLU A 345 21.06 -0.57 -14.63
C GLU A 345 19.63 0.04 -14.60
N ALA A 346 19.32 0.89 -13.61
CA ALA A 346 18.01 1.49 -13.40
C ALA A 346 17.56 2.44 -14.53
N THR A 347 18.43 2.80 -15.48
CA THR A 347 18.02 3.54 -16.69
C THR A 347 17.09 2.73 -17.59
N SER A 348 17.12 1.39 -17.51
CA SER A 348 16.15 0.50 -18.17
C SER A 348 14.73 0.60 -17.60
N GLN A 349 14.58 1.12 -16.38
CA GLN A 349 13.28 1.26 -15.71
C GLN A 349 12.55 2.54 -16.12
N PHE A 350 13.26 3.53 -16.68
CA PHE A 350 12.63 4.77 -17.14
C PHE A 350 11.73 4.51 -18.35
N ASN A 351 10.46 4.88 -18.19
CA ASN A 351 9.47 4.90 -19.25
C ASN A 351 8.63 6.17 -19.12
N TYR A 352 8.01 6.59 -20.22
CA TYR A 352 7.22 7.81 -20.26
C TYR A 352 5.93 7.69 -19.43
N ASP A 353 5.43 6.48 -19.20
CA ASP A 353 4.22 6.28 -18.41
C ASP A 353 4.40 6.72 -16.95
N MET A 354 5.64 6.69 -16.43
CA MET A 354 5.98 7.22 -15.10
C MET A 354 5.86 8.74 -14.99
N LEU A 355 5.75 9.45 -16.12
CA LEU A 355 5.54 10.90 -16.15
C LEU A 355 4.05 11.26 -16.07
N HIS A 356 3.14 10.29 -16.27
CA HIS A 356 1.70 10.52 -16.13
C HIS A 356 1.32 10.86 -14.69
N ASP A 357 0.30 11.72 -14.57
CA ASP A 357 -0.23 12.26 -13.33
C ASP A 357 0.84 13.00 -12.48
N GLN A 358 1.97 13.39 -13.09
CA GLN A 358 3.03 14.15 -12.43
C GLN A 358 2.91 15.65 -12.70
N GLY A 359 3.18 16.47 -11.68
CA GLY A 359 3.27 17.92 -11.85
C GLY A 359 4.43 18.34 -12.76
N THR A 360 4.32 19.52 -13.38
CA THR A 360 5.32 20.02 -14.35
C THR A 360 6.76 20.04 -13.80
N LEU A 361 6.98 20.41 -12.53
CA LEU A 361 8.30 20.37 -11.92
C LEU A 361 8.84 18.94 -11.76
N ALA A 362 7.99 17.98 -11.40
CA ALA A 362 8.39 16.58 -11.25
C ALA A 362 8.81 15.99 -12.60
N VAL A 363 8.06 16.29 -13.68
CA VAL A 363 8.44 15.93 -15.05
C VAL A 363 9.76 16.60 -15.44
N TYR A 364 9.91 17.89 -15.15
CA TYR A 364 11.15 18.63 -15.43
C TYR A 364 12.36 18.05 -14.71
N TYR A 365 12.21 17.59 -13.47
CA TYR A 365 13.30 16.95 -12.73
C TYR A 365 13.78 15.63 -13.32
N GLN A 366 13.02 15.04 -14.25
CA GLN A 366 13.44 13.89 -15.06
C GLN A 366 14.21 14.29 -16.32
N ILE A 367 14.49 15.58 -16.57
CA ILE A 367 15.08 16.08 -17.84
C ILE A 367 16.34 15.34 -18.28
N LEU A 368 17.21 14.94 -17.35
CA LEU A 368 18.42 14.16 -17.65
C LEU A 368 18.09 12.79 -18.24
N ASN A 369 17.04 12.15 -17.73
CA ASN A 369 16.61 10.81 -18.13
C ASN A 369 15.84 10.85 -19.44
N ILE A 370 14.97 11.86 -19.59
CA ILE A 370 14.29 12.14 -20.86
C ILE A 370 15.31 12.36 -21.97
N LEU A 371 16.31 13.22 -21.73
CA LEU A 371 17.35 13.52 -22.72
C LEU A 371 18.20 12.28 -23.04
N GLY A 372 18.59 11.52 -22.03
CA GLY A 372 19.31 10.26 -22.20
C GLY A 372 18.53 9.26 -23.07
N LYS A 373 17.24 9.06 -22.78
CA LYS A 373 16.36 8.16 -23.54
C LYS A 373 16.18 8.59 -25.00
N TRP A 374 15.96 9.89 -25.24
CA TRP A 374 15.83 10.40 -26.59
C TRP A 374 17.14 10.25 -27.39
N MET A 375 18.30 10.51 -26.77
CA MET A 375 19.59 10.33 -27.43
C MET A 375 19.94 8.85 -27.70
N GLN A 376 19.50 7.93 -26.84
CA GLN A 376 19.59 6.49 -27.13
C GLN A 376 18.72 6.11 -28.34
N SER A 377 17.52 6.68 -28.42
CA SER A 377 16.52 6.33 -29.44
C SER A 377 16.85 6.92 -30.82
N ASP A 378 17.51 8.09 -30.89
CA ASP A 378 18.05 8.67 -32.13
C ASP A 378 19.59 8.68 -32.08
N PRO A 379 20.29 7.69 -32.66
CA PRO A 379 21.75 7.64 -32.68
C PRO A 379 22.43 8.81 -33.42
N THR A 380 21.70 9.53 -34.28
CA THR A 380 22.24 10.67 -35.04
C THR A 380 22.21 11.98 -34.28
N ALA A 381 21.47 12.00 -33.17
CA ALA A 381 21.30 13.19 -32.37
C ALA A 381 22.59 13.58 -31.64
N ARG A 382 22.92 14.87 -31.64
CA ARG A 382 24.07 15.45 -30.95
C ARG A 382 23.60 16.64 -30.12
N ILE A 383 24.20 16.78 -28.95
CA ILE A 383 23.91 17.91 -28.05
C ILE A 383 25.17 18.71 -27.76
N THR A 384 25.00 19.99 -27.45
CA THR A 384 26.03 20.85 -26.87
C THR A 384 25.55 21.32 -25.51
N LEU A 385 26.34 20.99 -24.48
CA LEU A 385 26.14 21.44 -23.10
C LEU A 385 27.03 22.67 -22.87
N THR A 386 26.40 23.81 -22.57
CA THR A 386 27.11 25.06 -22.30
C THR A 386 26.97 25.42 -20.83
N GLY A 387 28.04 25.27 -20.06
CA GLY A 387 28.03 25.63 -18.64
C GLY A 387 28.22 27.12 -18.40
N THR A 388 27.54 27.64 -17.38
CA THR A 388 27.54 29.05 -16.97
C THR A 388 27.59 29.20 -15.45
N ASN A 389 27.92 30.41 -15.00
CA ASN A 389 28.07 30.83 -13.62
C ASN A 389 27.50 32.26 -13.41
N ALA A 390 27.51 32.77 -12.19
CA ALA A 390 27.02 34.11 -11.88
C ALA A 390 28.03 35.24 -12.21
N ASN A 391 29.27 34.89 -12.55
CA ASN A 391 30.38 35.81 -12.81
C ASN A 391 30.62 36.83 -11.69
N LYS A 392 30.46 36.40 -10.44
CA LYS A 392 30.53 37.25 -9.24
C LYS A 392 31.11 36.46 -8.07
N GLY A 393 31.77 37.16 -7.15
CA GLY A 393 32.33 36.55 -5.95
C GLY A 393 33.26 35.39 -6.28
N LEU A 394 33.02 34.23 -5.68
CA LEU A 394 33.82 33.01 -5.90
C LEU A 394 33.73 32.46 -7.33
N GLU A 395 32.73 32.89 -8.11
CA GLU A 395 32.52 32.46 -9.49
C GLU A 395 32.99 33.48 -10.54
N GLU A 396 33.58 34.61 -10.12
CA GLU A 396 34.02 35.65 -11.05
C GLU A 396 35.09 35.11 -12.01
N LYS A 397 34.83 35.23 -13.32
CA LYS A 397 35.70 34.72 -14.40
C LYS A 397 36.00 33.22 -14.33
N ASN A 398 35.27 32.46 -13.51
CA ASN A 398 35.54 31.05 -13.25
C ASN A 398 34.94 30.14 -14.34
N ARG A 399 35.54 30.18 -15.53
CA ARG A 399 35.12 29.35 -16.67
C ARG A 399 35.38 27.85 -16.43
N GLU A 400 36.35 27.51 -15.58
CA GLU A 400 36.63 26.13 -15.19
C GLU A 400 35.45 25.52 -14.42
N LEU A 401 34.83 26.25 -13.50
CA LEU A 401 33.61 25.82 -12.82
C LEU A 401 32.45 25.63 -13.80
N SER A 402 32.27 26.58 -14.73
CA SER A 402 31.28 26.46 -15.79
C SER A 402 31.49 25.20 -16.61
N ARG A 403 32.74 24.93 -17.02
CA ARG A 403 33.12 23.72 -17.75
C ARG A 403 32.82 22.46 -16.93
N ALA A 404 33.21 22.43 -15.66
CA ALA A 404 32.99 21.31 -14.75
C ALA A 404 31.50 20.97 -14.58
N ARG A 405 30.60 21.98 -14.52
CA ARG A 405 29.14 21.75 -14.50
C ARG A 405 28.65 21.00 -15.74
N ALA A 406 29.11 21.44 -16.92
CA ALA A 406 28.74 20.79 -18.17
C ALA A 406 29.32 19.36 -18.27
N GLU A 407 30.52 19.14 -17.72
CA GLU A 407 31.14 17.82 -17.60
C GLU A 407 30.35 16.88 -16.69
N SER A 408 29.86 17.34 -15.53
CA SER A 408 29.00 16.51 -14.65
C SER A 408 27.77 15.98 -15.37
N VAL A 409 27.10 16.83 -16.17
CA VAL A 409 25.94 16.43 -16.97
C VAL A 409 26.33 15.45 -18.08
N LYS A 410 27.45 15.71 -18.77
CA LYS A 410 27.98 14.78 -19.77
C LYS A 410 28.27 13.40 -19.18
N ASN A 411 28.98 13.36 -18.05
CA ASN A 411 29.36 12.11 -17.38
C ASN A 411 28.12 11.31 -16.99
N TYR A 412 27.08 11.96 -16.47
CA TYR A 412 25.81 11.27 -16.20
C TYR A 412 25.22 10.60 -17.45
N LEU A 413 25.16 11.31 -18.57
CA LEU A 413 24.61 10.79 -19.83
C LEU A 413 25.49 9.70 -20.46
N THR A 414 26.82 9.81 -20.36
CA THR A 414 27.73 8.78 -20.87
C THR A 414 27.68 7.53 -20.01
N ASP A 415 27.75 7.69 -18.69
CA ASP A 415 27.98 6.59 -17.75
C ASP A 415 26.70 5.83 -17.44
N ARG A 416 25.54 6.51 -17.41
CA ARG A 416 24.24 5.91 -17.07
C ARG A 416 23.41 5.55 -18.29
N TRP A 417 23.48 6.39 -19.32
CA TRP A 417 22.69 6.22 -20.54
C TRP A 417 23.50 5.69 -21.72
N GLY A 418 24.80 5.41 -21.53
CA GLY A 418 25.64 4.81 -22.58
C GLY A 418 25.77 5.69 -23.82
N ILE A 419 25.56 7.01 -23.70
CA ILE A 419 25.65 7.92 -24.83
C ILE A 419 27.12 8.07 -25.22
N GLU A 420 27.43 7.86 -26.50
CA GLU A 420 28.79 8.00 -27.00
C GLU A 420 29.35 9.41 -26.70
N PRO A 421 30.52 9.55 -26.05
CA PRO A 421 31.06 10.86 -25.66
C PRO A 421 31.25 11.86 -26.80
N GLY A 422 31.45 11.38 -28.03
CA GLY A 422 31.57 12.21 -29.24
C GLY A 422 30.26 12.88 -29.68
N ARG A 423 29.11 12.43 -29.14
CA ARG A 423 27.79 13.02 -29.41
C ARG A 423 27.45 14.19 -28.47
N ILE A 424 28.27 14.43 -27.45
CA ILE A 424 28.09 15.48 -26.45
C ILE A 424 29.27 16.45 -26.51
N ALA A 425 29.05 17.60 -27.14
CA ALA A 425 30.00 18.70 -27.17
C ALA A 425 29.86 19.55 -25.90
N LEU A 426 30.99 20.06 -25.42
CA LEU A 426 31.04 20.89 -24.21
C LEU A 426 31.52 22.29 -24.57
N LYS A 427 30.81 23.30 -24.06
CA LYS A 427 31.19 24.71 -24.10
C LYS A 427 31.07 25.31 -22.71
N ASP A 428 31.71 26.44 -22.50
CA ASP A 428 31.69 27.16 -21.24
C ASP A 428 31.76 28.66 -21.49
N ARG A 429 31.14 29.40 -20.59
CA ARG A 429 31.16 30.86 -20.51
C ARG A 429 30.87 31.27 -19.08
N ASN A 430 31.08 32.54 -18.75
CA ASN A 430 30.69 33.04 -17.43
C ASN A 430 29.17 33.22 -17.36
N LEU A 431 28.61 34.21 -18.03
CA LEU A 431 27.15 34.42 -18.03
C LEU A 431 26.43 33.66 -19.15
N PRO A 432 25.13 33.36 -18.98
CA PRO A 432 24.30 32.84 -20.06
C PRO A 432 24.15 33.77 -21.28
N SER A 433 23.61 33.26 -22.39
CA SER A 433 23.40 34.03 -23.65
C SER A 433 22.34 35.09 -23.44
N LEU A 434 21.35 34.74 -22.63
CA LEU A 434 20.34 35.63 -22.10
C LEU A 434 20.47 35.52 -20.57
N PRO A 435 21.30 36.37 -19.95
CA PRO A 435 21.46 36.35 -18.50
C PRO A 435 20.21 36.92 -17.83
N SER A 436 19.81 36.30 -16.73
CA SER A 436 18.90 36.92 -15.76
C SER A 436 19.64 38.05 -15.03
N ASN A 437 18.89 38.96 -14.39
CA ASN A 437 19.43 40.18 -13.78
C ASN A 437 20.62 39.89 -12.83
N PRO A 438 21.88 40.19 -13.24
CA PRO A 438 23.09 39.87 -12.46
C PRO A 438 23.26 40.76 -11.22
N ASP A 439 22.44 41.80 -11.09
CA ASP A 439 22.44 42.67 -9.90
C ASP A 439 21.59 42.09 -8.75
N SER A 440 20.94 40.93 -8.97
CA SER A 440 20.06 40.29 -8.00
C SER A 440 20.52 38.87 -7.65
N THR A 441 20.40 38.48 -6.38
CA THR A 441 20.74 37.11 -5.92
C THR A 441 19.95 36.04 -6.68
N ASN A 442 18.66 36.29 -6.97
CA ASN A 442 17.84 35.37 -7.74
C ASN A 442 18.33 35.23 -9.20
N GLY A 443 18.82 36.33 -9.79
CA GLY A 443 19.42 36.28 -11.12
C GLY A 443 20.76 35.56 -11.13
N ASP A 444 21.57 35.73 -10.07
CA ASP A 444 22.80 34.95 -9.88
C ASP A 444 22.49 33.43 -9.85
N GLU A 445 21.45 33.01 -9.12
CA GLU A 445 20.99 31.62 -9.11
C GLU A 445 20.49 31.13 -10.49
N GLU A 446 19.71 31.94 -11.19
CA GLU A 446 19.22 31.62 -12.54
C GLU A 446 20.37 31.53 -13.56
N ASN A 447 21.46 32.29 -13.35
CA ASN A 447 22.63 32.30 -14.23
C ASN A 447 23.57 31.10 -13.99
N ARG A 448 23.49 30.43 -12.83
CA ARG A 448 24.23 29.19 -12.54
C ARG A 448 23.54 27.99 -13.16
N ARG A 449 23.75 27.77 -14.46
CA ARG A 449 23.09 26.68 -15.20
C ARG A 449 23.98 26.04 -16.25
N VAL A 450 23.57 24.88 -16.72
CA VAL A 450 24.02 24.28 -17.98
C VAL A 450 22.89 24.44 -18.98
N GLU A 451 23.17 25.03 -20.15
CA GLU A 451 22.22 25.12 -21.25
C GLU A 451 22.41 23.96 -22.24
N ILE A 452 21.30 23.33 -22.61
CA ILE A 452 21.26 22.21 -23.53
C ILE A 452 20.80 22.72 -24.90
N THR A 453 21.62 22.48 -25.92
CA THR A 453 21.24 22.74 -27.32
C THR A 453 21.48 21.49 -28.15
N SER A 454 20.75 21.34 -29.26
CA SER A 454 20.82 20.14 -30.09
C SER A 454 20.76 20.44 -31.58
N ASN A 455 21.31 19.53 -32.39
CA ASN A 455 21.09 19.48 -33.84
C ASN A 455 19.75 18.83 -34.24
N ARG A 456 18.94 18.38 -33.27
CA ARG A 456 17.60 17.83 -33.45
C ARG A 456 16.61 18.63 -32.61
N ALA A 457 15.57 19.15 -33.24
CA ALA A 457 14.54 19.91 -32.52
C ALA A 457 13.76 19.02 -31.54
N SER A 458 13.54 17.75 -31.89
CA SER A 458 12.84 16.75 -31.08
C SER A 458 13.44 16.51 -29.69
N LEU A 459 14.73 16.81 -29.49
CA LEU A 459 15.39 16.71 -28.18
C LEU A 459 15.07 17.87 -27.22
N LEU A 460 14.39 18.90 -27.71
CA LEU A 460 14.07 20.12 -26.98
C LEU A 460 12.56 20.40 -26.99
N GLU A 461 11.78 19.48 -27.54
CA GLU A 461 10.32 19.59 -27.64
C GLU A 461 9.66 19.42 -26.26
N PRO A 462 8.50 20.06 -26.04
CA PRO A 462 7.69 19.83 -24.84
C PRO A 462 7.29 18.35 -24.70
N ILE A 463 7.07 17.93 -23.46
CA ILE A 463 6.61 16.57 -23.16
C ILE A 463 5.11 16.59 -22.96
N THR A 464 4.39 15.74 -23.67
CA THR A 464 2.96 15.55 -23.48
C THR A 464 2.70 14.33 -22.61
N THR A 465 1.95 14.49 -21.54
CA THR A 465 1.42 13.42 -20.68
C THR A 465 -0.08 13.32 -20.86
N VAL A 466 -0.63 12.12 -20.70
CA VAL A 466 -2.06 11.88 -20.61
C VAL A 466 -2.37 11.56 -19.17
N ASP A 467 -3.17 12.40 -18.55
CA ASP A 467 -3.56 12.33 -17.15
C ASP A 467 -5.08 12.17 -17.06
N THR A 468 -5.57 11.78 -15.89
CA THR A 468 -7.01 11.68 -15.64
C THR A 468 -7.46 12.81 -14.72
N LEU A 469 -8.36 13.65 -15.21
CA LEU A 469 -8.99 14.69 -14.39
C LEU A 469 -10.31 14.16 -13.82
N HIS A 470 -10.52 14.38 -12.52
CA HIS A 470 -11.74 13.97 -11.83
C HIS A 470 -12.53 15.21 -11.43
N THR A 471 -13.79 15.28 -11.86
CA THR A 471 -14.76 16.24 -11.33
C THR A 471 -15.72 15.53 -10.41
N VAL A 472 -16.18 16.22 -9.36
CA VAL A 472 -17.11 15.66 -8.38
C VAL A 472 -18.36 16.53 -8.29
N ASP A 473 -19.52 15.90 -8.40
CA ASP A 473 -20.82 16.54 -8.18
C ASP A 473 -21.60 15.79 -7.08
N PRO A 474 -21.93 16.45 -5.96
CA PRO A 474 -21.61 17.84 -5.61
C PRO A 474 -20.12 18.03 -5.23
N PRO A 475 -19.54 19.23 -5.44
CA PRO A 475 -18.14 19.51 -5.08
C PRO A 475 -17.89 19.51 -3.57
N THR A 476 -18.92 19.80 -2.77
CA THR A 476 -18.85 19.79 -1.30
C THR A 476 -20.00 18.98 -0.72
N LEU A 477 -19.69 18.13 0.25
CA LEU A 477 -20.67 17.44 1.09
C LEU A 477 -20.79 18.14 2.43
N ARG A 478 -22.00 18.58 2.78
CA ARG A 478 -22.33 19.09 4.10
C ARG A 478 -22.96 17.98 4.93
N LEU A 479 -22.29 17.63 6.02
CA LEU A 479 -22.73 16.63 6.97
C LEU A 479 -23.48 17.35 8.08
N LYS A 480 -24.79 17.12 8.12
CA LYS A 480 -25.70 17.66 9.11
C LYS A 480 -25.80 16.69 10.26
N THR A 481 -25.33 17.13 11.42
CA THR A 481 -25.41 16.35 12.65
C THR A 481 -26.66 16.78 13.42
N ASP A 482 -27.41 15.81 13.91
CA ASP A 482 -28.46 16.03 14.89
C ASP A 482 -28.16 15.16 16.11
N PHE A 483 -28.26 15.73 17.30
CA PHE A 483 -27.91 15.01 18.51
C PHE A 483 -28.65 15.55 19.72
N THR A 484 -28.95 14.64 20.64
CA THR A 484 -29.32 14.94 22.01
C THR A 484 -28.23 14.37 22.90
N ALA A 485 -27.65 15.20 23.77
CA ALA A 485 -26.56 14.81 24.66
C ALA A 485 -26.72 15.57 25.99
N ASP A 486 -27.70 15.17 26.78
CA ASP A 486 -28.09 15.88 28.02
C ASP A 486 -26.97 15.91 29.07
N ALA A 487 -26.01 14.96 29.01
CA ALA A 487 -24.83 14.90 29.86
C ALA A 487 -23.61 15.68 29.33
N GLY A 488 -23.73 16.34 28.17
CA GLY A 488 -22.61 16.97 27.48
C GLY A 488 -21.66 15.97 26.82
N ILE A 489 -20.96 16.38 25.76
CA ILE A 489 -20.13 15.50 24.95
C ILE A 489 -18.69 15.50 25.45
N GLU A 490 -18.10 14.32 25.69
CA GLU A 490 -16.67 14.20 26.02
C GLU A 490 -15.83 14.28 24.74
N ASN A 491 -16.12 13.41 23.77
CA ASN A 491 -15.43 13.36 22.49
C ASN A 491 -16.32 12.77 21.40
N TRP A 492 -15.97 13.06 20.15
CA TRP A 492 -16.62 12.51 18.98
C TRP A 492 -15.64 12.36 17.82
N SER A 493 -15.95 11.42 16.93
CA SER A 493 -15.26 11.22 15.65
C SER A 493 -16.29 10.96 14.57
N LEU A 494 -16.09 11.58 13.41
CA LEU A 494 -16.88 11.38 12.22
C LEU A 494 -15.94 10.95 11.10
N GLN A 495 -16.17 9.74 10.58
CA GLN A 495 -15.31 9.12 9.57
C GLN A 495 -16.07 8.89 8.28
N LEU A 496 -15.50 9.31 7.15
CA LEU A 496 -15.99 9.04 5.81
C LEU A 496 -15.09 8.00 5.15
N ARG A 497 -15.67 6.84 4.83
CA ARG A 497 -14.93 5.68 4.33
C ARG A 497 -15.52 5.11 3.06
N GLN A 498 -14.66 4.67 2.14
CA GLN A 498 -15.05 3.87 0.98
C GLN A 498 -14.27 2.55 1.00
N GLY A 499 -14.93 1.49 1.49
CA GLY A 499 -14.27 0.21 1.79
C GLY A 499 -13.19 0.39 2.88
N PRO A 500 -11.94 -0.05 2.65
CA PRO A 500 -10.85 0.12 3.62
C PRO A 500 -10.25 1.54 3.63
N THR A 501 -10.59 2.38 2.64
CA THR A 501 -9.96 3.69 2.45
C THR A 501 -10.68 4.76 3.27
N MET A 502 -9.94 5.46 4.13
CA MET A 502 -10.42 6.67 4.80
C MET A 502 -10.32 7.84 3.83
N LEU A 503 -11.45 8.49 3.54
CA LEU A 503 -11.50 9.67 2.67
C LEU A 503 -11.36 10.96 3.48
N LYS A 504 -12.01 11.03 4.64
CA LYS A 504 -11.96 12.19 5.54
C LYS A 504 -12.30 11.80 6.97
N GLU A 505 -11.70 12.49 7.92
CA GLU A 505 -12.03 12.37 9.34
C GLU A 505 -12.20 13.76 9.95
N PHE A 506 -13.23 13.91 10.77
CA PHE A 506 -13.42 15.03 11.69
C PHE A 506 -13.45 14.47 13.10
N ASN A 507 -12.88 15.20 14.05
CA ASN A 507 -12.93 14.85 15.46
C ASN A 507 -13.03 16.12 16.31
N GLY A 508 -13.50 15.97 17.53
CA GLY A 508 -13.65 17.08 18.45
C GLY A 508 -14.07 16.64 19.84
N ARG A 509 -14.27 17.63 20.70
CA ARG A 509 -14.70 17.49 22.09
C ARG A 509 -15.79 18.51 22.40
N GLU A 510 -16.52 18.29 23.48
CA GLU A 510 -17.51 19.23 24.07
C GLU A 510 -18.77 19.50 23.24
N SER A 511 -18.65 19.72 21.93
CA SER A 511 -19.78 19.92 21.02
C SER A 511 -19.49 19.39 19.61
N ILE A 512 -20.54 18.94 18.94
CA ILE A 512 -20.48 18.52 17.53
C ILE A 512 -21.01 19.69 16.68
N PRO A 513 -20.26 20.18 15.69
CA PRO A 513 -20.77 21.19 14.78
C PRO A 513 -21.99 20.69 14.02
N LYS A 514 -23.05 21.50 13.95
CA LYS A 514 -24.29 21.16 13.22
C LYS A 514 -24.04 20.89 11.74
N ASN A 515 -23.06 21.57 11.16
CA ASN A 515 -22.65 21.41 9.77
C ASN A 515 -21.14 21.19 9.73
N LEU A 516 -20.73 20.11 9.08
CA LEU A 516 -19.33 19.83 8.75
C LEU A 516 -19.21 19.73 7.23
N ASP A 517 -18.44 20.62 6.63
CA ASP A 517 -18.30 20.70 5.18
C ASP A 517 -17.02 19.99 4.74
N TRP A 518 -17.19 18.95 3.92
CA TRP A 518 -16.10 18.29 3.22
C TRP A 518 -16.11 18.72 1.77
N ASN A 519 -15.20 19.63 1.42
CA ASN A 519 -14.97 20.02 0.03
C ASN A 519 -14.08 18.96 -0.64
N ILE A 520 -14.69 18.12 -1.47
CA ILE A 520 -14.04 16.98 -2.12
C ILE A 520 -13.10 17.48 -3.22
N GLU A 521 -13.53 18.49 -3.97
CA GLU A 521 -12.78 19.05 -5.10
C GLU A 521 -11.46 19.71 -4.68
N ARG A 522 -11.44 20.37 -3.51
CA ARG A 522 -10.24 21.01 -2.96
C ARG A 522 -9.22 20.04 -2.37
N ASP A 523 -9.60 18.78 -2.16
CA ASP A 523 -8.72 17.74 -1.62
C ASP A 523 -8.72 16.51 -2.53
N PRO A 524 -7.92 16.53 -3.62
CA PRO A 524 -7.92 15.47 -4.64
C PRO A 524 -7.61 14.06 -4.12
N THR A 525 -6.94 13.96 -2.96
CA THR A 525 -6.63 12.68 -2.31
C THR A 525 -7.85 12.05 -1.64
N SER A 526 -8.87 12.85 -1.34
CA SER A 526 -10.12 12.42 -0.74
C SER A 526 -11.19 12.02 -1.77
N ILE A 527 -10.96 12.28 -3.08
CA ILE A 527 -11.92 11.95 -4.15
C ILE A 527 -12.23 10.44 -4.16
N PRO A 528 -13.51 10.03 -4.08
CA PRO A 528 -13.90 8.63 -4.18
C PRO A 528 -13.49 8.02 -5.53
N ARG A 529 -12.82 6.86 -5.52
CA ARG A 529 -12.26 6.22 -6.74
C ARG A 529 -12.97 4.93 -7.15
N ARG A 530 -13.91 4.44 -6.33
CA ARG A 530 -14.61 3.17 -6.57
C ARG A 530 -16.11 3.39 -6.73
N GLN A 531 -16.76 2.49 -7.48
CA GLN A 531 -18.22 2.39 -7.57
C GLN A 531 -18.78 1.67 -6.33
N GLN A 532 -18.49 2.22 -5.15
CA GLN A 532 -18.92 1.72 -3.85
C GLN A 532 -19.42 2.89 -3.01
N PRO A 533 -20.45 2.70 -2.16
CA PRO A 533 -20.97 3.79 -1.35
C PRO A 533 -19.92 4.29 -0.35
N ILE A 534 -19.99 5.58 -0.03
CA ILE A 534 -19.27 6.18 1.08
C ILE A 534 -20.10 5.93 2.34
N PHE A 535 -19.49 5.33 3.35
CA PHE A 535 -20.06 5.20 4.68
C PHE A 535 -19.59 6.36 5.54
N VAL A 536 -20.54 7.10 6.08
CA VAL A 536 -20.29 8.19 7.02
C VAL A 536 -20.69 7.69 8.40
N VAL A 537 -19.72 7.54 9.29
CA VAL A 537 -19.90 6.98 10.63
C VAL A 537 -19.61 8.07 11.65
N LEU A 538 -20.62 8.50 12.39
CA LEU A 538 -20.48 9.41 13.53
C LEU A 538 -20.49 8.57 14.81
N SER A 539 -19.45 8.70 15.62
CA SER A 539 -19.28 8.04 16.92
C SER A 539 -19.11 9.10 18.00
N VAL A 540 -19.93 9.04 19.06
CA VAL A 540 -19.96 10.06 20.12
C VAL A 540 -19.89 9.38 21.48
N ARG A 541 -19.09 9.96 22.38
CA ARG A 541 -19.05 9.61 23.80
C ARG A 541 -19.44 10.82 24.64
N ASP A 542 -20.35 10.64 25.60
CA ASP A 542 -20.74 11.70 26.54
C ASP A 542 -19.84 11.76 27.78
N SER A 543 -19.99 12.80 28.61
CA SER A 543 -19.18 13.01 29.82
C SER A 543 -19.44 11.98 30.93
N GLN A 544 -20.49 11.15 30.80
CA GLN A 544 -20.79 10.04 31.71
C GLN A 544 -20.31 8.69 31.16
N GLY A 545 -19.64 8.68 30.00
CA GLY A 545 -19.07 7.49 29.37
C GLY A 545 -20.04 6.70 28.49
N GLN A 546 -21.28 7.17 28.28
CA GLN A 546 -22.21 6.57 27.33
C GLN A 546 -21.70 6.80 25.89
N THR A 547 -21.93 5.84 25.00
CA THR A 547 -21.53 5.94 23.59
C THR A 547 -22.73 5.76 22.67
N SER A 548 -22.82 6.55 21.61
CA SER A 548 -23.84 6.44 20.57
C SER A 548 -23.22 6.59 19.19
N SER A 549 -23.82 6.01 18.16
CA SER A 549 -23.30 6.09 16.80
C SER A 549 -24.41 6.14 15.76
N ALA A 550 -24.19 6.93 14.71
CA ALA A 550 -25.07 7.02 13.55
C ALA A 550 -24.28 6.73 12.28
N VAL A 551 -24.95 6.09 11.31
CA VAL A 551 -24.35 5.73 10.03
C VAL A 551 -25.27 6.19 8.91
N THR A 552 -24.73 6.95 7.96
CA THR A 552 -25.39 7.21 6.68
C THR A 552 -24.55 6.71 5.52
N ARG A 553 -25.21 6.34 4.43
CA ARG A 553 -24.57 5.82 3.21
C ARG A 553 -24.85 6.76 2.06
N LEU A 554 -23.80 7.07 1.30
CA LEU A 554 -23.91 7.89 0.10
C LEU A 554 -23.50 7.04 -1.11
N PRO A 555 -24.44 6.71 -2.01
CA PRO A 555 -24.10 6.03 -3.25
C PRO A 555 -23.08 6.86 -4.04
N VAL A 556 -22.15 6.17 -4.72
CA VAL A 556 -21.18 6.81 -5.61
C VAL A 556 -21.36 6.26 -7.01
N GLU A 557 -21.60 7.14 -7.97
CA GLU A 557 -21.57 6.82 -9.39
C GLU A 557 -20.20 7.20 -9.97
N GLN A 558 -19.52 6.23 -10.59
CA GLN A 558 -18.29 6.49 -11.34
C GLN A 558 -18.63 6.56 -12.84
N ARG A 559 -18.34 7.69 -13.47
CA ARG A 559 -18.42 7.92 -14.91
C ARG A 559 -17.02 7.95 -15.51
N THR A 560 -16.45 6.75 -15.62
CA THR A 560 -15.10 6.58 -16.15
C THR A 560 -15.06 6.83 -17.66
N ILE A 561 -13.89 7.17 -18.19
CA ILE A 561 -13.69 7.37 -19.64
C ILE A 561 -14.14 6.13 -20.42
N ARG A 562 -13.80 4.93 -19.92
CA ARG A 562 -14.20 3.66 -20.52
C ARG A 562 -15.73 3.53 -20.60
N ARG A 563 -16.41 3.83 -19.50
CA ARG A 563 -17.88 3.73 -19.42
C ARG A 563 -18.56 4.77 -20.32
N LYS A 564 -18.06 6.01 -20.36
CA LYS A 564 -18.58 7.03 -21.27
C LYS A 564 -18.46 6.63 -22.74
N ARG A 565 -17.38 5.95 -23.13
CA ARG A 565 -17.20 5.38 -24.47
C ARG A 565 -18.14 4.20 -24.75
N GLU A 566 -18.30 3.28 -23.80
CA GLU A 566 -19.19 2.11 -23.93
C GLU A 566 -20.68 2.52 -23.99
N GLU A 567 -21.08 3.53 -23.23
CA GLU A 567 -22.46 4.01 -23.12
C GLU A 567 -22.78 5.19 -24.06
N HIS A 568 -21.84 5.59 -24.92
CA HIS A 568 -21.95 6.74 -25.83
C HIS A 568 -22.38 8.05 -25.16
N ILE A 569 -21.95 8.26 -23.92
CA ILE A 569 -22.17 9.51 -23.18
C ILE A 569 -21.23 10.56 -23.76
N GLY A 570 -21.73 11.78 -24.00
CA GLY A 570 -20.90 12.89 -24.47
C GLY A 570 -19.72 13.12 -23.53
N ASP A 571 -18.54 13.34 -24.09
CA ASP A 571 -17.29 13.48 -23.34
C ASP A 571 -16.62 14.83 -23.67
N ILE A 572 -15.67 15.25 -22.84
CA ILE A 572 -14.86 16.45 -23.07
C ILE A 572 -13.40 16.05 -22.90
N VAL A 573 -12.58 16.36 -23.89
CA VAL A 573 -11.12 16.26 -23.76
C VAL A 573 -10.59 17.63 -23.32
N TYR A 574 -9.79 17.61 -22.26
CA TYR A 574 -9.06 18.78 -21.79
C TYR A 574 -7.63 18.68 -22.34
N ASP A 575 -7.17 19.71 -23.03
CA ASP A 575 -5.76 19.87 -23.37
C ASP A 575 -5.21 21.09 -22.62
N ARG A 576 -4.24 20.87 -21.73
CA ARG A 576 -3.59 21.92 -20.94
C ARG A 576 -2.16 22.15 -21.41
N PHE A 577 -1.80 23.38 -21.69
CA PHE A 577 -0.45 23.75 -22.12
C PHE A 577 0.14 24.81 -21.20
N ASN A 578 1.35 24.54 -20.72
CA ASN A 578 2.15 25.55 -20.03
C ASN A 578 3.14 26.16 -21.02
N LEU A 579 2.80 27.33 -21.57
CA LEU A 579 3.67 28.04 -22.50
C LEU A 579 4.69 28.89 -21.72
N ILE A 580 5.85 28.30 -21.48
CA ILE A 580 6.97 28.95 -20.82
C ILE A 580 7.91 29.42 -21.90
N THR A 581 7.96 30.72 -22.17
CA THR A 581 9.13 31.40 -22.77
C THR A 581 8.77 32.83 -23.11
N PHE A 582 8.77 33.66 -22.07
CA PHE A 582 8.93 35.10 -22.21
C PHE A 582 10.30 35.47 -21.69
N GLU A 583 10.98 36.38 -22.38
CA GLU A 583 12.24 36.95 -21.87
C GLU A 583 11.97 37.68 -20.54
N PHE A 584 13.02 37.87 -19.74
CA PHE A 584 12.91 38.58 -18.47
C PHE A 584 12.24 39.94 -18.67
N ASN A 585 11.17 40.21 -17.91
CA ASN A 585 10.36 41.42 -18.00
C ASN A 585 9.81 41.74 -19.41
N SER A 586 9.54 40.72 -20.23
CA SER A 586 9.00 40.88 -21.58
C SER A 586 7.65 40.16 -21.71
N ALA A 587 6.79 40.68 -22.59
CA ALA A 587 5.57 40.02 -23.08
C ALA A 587 5.72 39.45 -24.50
N LYS A 588 6.95 39.50 -25.07
CA LYS A 588 7.23 39.00 -26.42
C LYS A 588 7.53 37.49 -26.39
N LEU A 589 6.80 36.74 -27.20
CA LEU A 589 7.03 35.31 -27.43
C LEU A 589 8.38 35.09 -28.14
N SER A 590 9.17 34.16 -27.63
CA SER A 590 10.40 33.70 -28.29
C SER A 590 10.09 32.93 -29.59
N SER A 591 11.11 32.68 -30.42
CA SER A 591 10.95 31.87 -31.64
C SER A 591 10.48 30.44 -31.34
N THR A 592 10.92 29.86 -30.21
CA THR A 592 10.49 28.54 -29.73
C THR A 592 9.02 28.56 -29.30
N SER A 593 8.60 29.56 -28.52
CA SER A 593 7.20 29.69 -28.06
C SER A 593 6.23 29.83 -29.23
N LYS A 594 6.64 30.51 -30.31
CA LYS A 594 5.82 30.66 -31.51
C LYS A 594 5.56 29.33 -32.23
N LYS A 595 6.52 28.40 -32.19
CA LYS A 595 6.34 27.04 -32.75
C LYS A 595 5.37 26.23 -31.90
N ILE A 596 5.56 26.22 -30.58
CA ILE A 596 4.65 25.56 -29.64
C ILE A 596 3.23 26.14 -29.77
N ALA A 597 3.09 27.46 -29.86
CA ALA A 597 1.79 28.10 -30.08
C ALA A 597 1.16 27.71 -31.42
N ALA A 598 1.94 27.38 -32.46
CA ALA A 598 1.39 26.86 -33.70
C ALA A 598 0.82 25.45 -33.52
N GLU A 599 1.51 24.57 -32.78
CA GLU A 599 1.04 23.22 -32.45
C GLU A 599 -0.22 23.25 -31.56
N ILE A 600 -0.27 24.16 -30.58
CA ILE A 600 -1.46 24.36 -29.74
C ILE A 600 -2.65 24.78 -30.60
N ARG A 601 -2.44 25.72 -31.54
CA ARG A 601 -3.50 26.18 -32.45
C ARG A 601 -4.07 25.04 -33.28
N ASP A 602 -3.24 24.10 -33.72
CA ASP A 602 -3.69 22.96 -34.52
C ASP A 602 -4.57 21.97 -33.71
N ARG A 603 -4.57 22.07 -32.37
CA ARG A 603 -5.47 21.31 -31.48
C ARG A 603 -6.79 22.01 -31.15
N ILE A 604 -6.92 23.31 -31.44
CA ILE A 604 -8.16 24.07 -31.22
C ILE A 604 -9.14 23.75 -32.34
N LYS A 605 -10.28 23.15 -32.00
CA LYS A 605 -11.37 22.88 -32.94
C LYS A 605 -12.44 23.99 -32.90
N PRO A 606 -13.32 24.11 -33.90
CA PRO A 606 -14.40 25.09 -33.91
C PRO A 606 -15.31 25.03 -32.67
N GLU A 607 -15.52 23.83 -32.12
CA GLU A 607 -16.31 23.55 -30.92
C GLU A 607 -15.52 23.71 -29.60
N SER A 608 -14.20 23.94 -29.67
CA SER A 608 -13.36 24.08 -28.49
C SER A 608 -13.61 25.40 -27.78
N THR A 609 -13.63 25.35 -26.45
CA THR A 609 -13.53 26.55 -25.60
C THR A 609 -12.10 26.69 -25.09
N VAL A 610 -11.56 27.90 -25.11
CA VAL A 610 -10.15 28.18 -24.76
C VAL A 610 -10.11 29.22 -23.65
N GLU A 611 -9.45 28.87 -22.55
CA GLU A 611 -9.14 29.75 -21.43
C GLU A 611 -7.63 29.99 -21.39
N ILE A 612 -7.20 31.25 -21.24
CA ILE A 612 -5.79 31.62 -21.22
C ILE A 612 -5.52 32.46 -19.98
N VAL A 613 -4.65 31.99 -19.10
CA VAL A 613 -4.25 32.70 -17.89
C VAL A 613 -2.75 32.93 -17.87
N GLY A 614 -2.33 34.18 -17.83
CA GLY A 614 -0.93 34.56 -17.68
C GLY A 614 -0.53 34.66 -16.22
N TYR A 615 0.68 34.22 -15.89
CA TYR A 615 1.26 34.34 -14.55
C TYR A 615 2.65 34.99 -14.57
N SER A 616 3.04 35.54 -13.42
CA SER A 616 4.39 36.02 -13.15
C SER A 616 4.96 35.36 -11.89
N ASP A 617 6.26 35.49 -11.70
CA ASP A 617 6.89 35.15 -10.42
C ASP A 617 6.64 36.24 -9.36
N ARG A 618 7.14 36.01 -8.14
CA ARG A 618 7.05 36.96 -7.02
C ARG A 618 8.00 38.17 -7.10
N LEU A 619 8.75 38.32 -8.18
CA LEU A 619 9.81 39.33 -8.27
C LEU A 619 9.25 40.62 -8.86
N GLY A 620 9.35 41.73 -8.13
CA GLY A 620 8.87 43.04 -8.57
C GLY A 620 7.68 43.55 -7.77
N LYS A 621 6.95 44.52 -8.32
CA LYS A 621 5.72 45.07 -7.71
C LYS A 621 4.51 44.32 -8.24
N LYS A 622 3.55 44.01 -7.37
CA LYS A 622 2.33 43.26 -7.69
C LYS A 622 1.54 43.85 -8.86
N GLU A 623 1.38 45.17 -8.92
CA GLU A 623 0.64 45.84 -10.00
C GLU A 623 1.35 45.71 -11.36
N HIS A 624 2.69 45.76 -11.36
CA HIS A 624 3.50 45.57 -12.56
C HIS A 624 3.39 44.13 -13.07
N ASN A 625 3.45 43.16 -12.15
CA ASN A 625 3.35 41.74 -12.44
C ASN A 625 1.96 41.32 -12.95
N LEU A 626 0.89 41.92 -12.42
CA LEU A 626 -0.46 41.75 -12.95
C LEU A 626 -0.58 42.29 -14.38
N LYS A 627 -0.02 43.48 -14.66
CA LYS A 627 -0.03 44.04 -16.02
C LYS A 627 0.78 43.19 -16.99
N LEU A 628 1.99 42.78 -16.61
CA LEU A 628 2.87 41.97 -17.45
C LEU A 628 2.27 40.59 -17.76
N SER A 629 1.65 39.94 -16.77
CA SER A 629 0.97 38.66 -16.98
C SER A 629 -0.26 38.77 -17.89
N GLN A 630 -1.03 39.86 -17.77
CA GLN A 630 -2.11 40.18 -18.71
C GLN A 630 -1.57 40.34 -20.14
N GLU A 631 -0.54 41.16 -20.36
CA GLU A 631 0.05 41.38 -21.69
C GLU A 631 0.59 40.09 -22.33
N ARG A 632 1.17 39.19 -21.53
CA ARG A 632 1.63 37.86 -21.98
C ARG A 632 0.47 36.99 -22.44
N ALA A 633 -0.60 36.96 -21.67
CA ALA A 633 -1.79 36.18 -21.97
C ALA A 633 -2.45 36.70 -23.27
N GLU A 634 -2.55 38.02 -23.44
CA GLU A 634 -3.10 38.67 -24.64
C GLU A 634 -2.26 38.41 -25.89
N ASN A 635 -0.93 38.50 -25.79
CA ASN A 635 -0.04 38.21 -26.91
C ASN A 635 -0.10 36.73 -27.30
N THR A 636 -0.31 35.83 -26.34
CA THR A 636 -0.53 34.41 -26.58
C THR A 636 -1.87 34.18 -27.30
N ALA A 637 -2.96 34.82 -26.86
CA ALA A 637 -4.26 34.75 -27.52
C ALA A 637 -4.20 35.22 -28.98
N LYS A 638 -3.51 36.33 -29.25
CA LYS A 638 -3.26 36.84 -30.62
C LYS A 638 -2.50 35.82 -31.48
N GLN A 639 -1.50 35.15 -30.91
CA GLN A 639 -0.72 34.13 -31.63
C GLN A 639 -1.55 32.87 -31.92
N LEU A 640 -2.42 32.47 -30.99
CA LEU A 640 -3.34 31.33 -31.13
C LEU A 640 -4.57 31.66 -32.01
N ARG A 641 -4.82 32.94 -32.29
CA ARG A 641 -6.00 33.45 -33.01
C ARG A 641 -7.33 33.16 -32.29
N VAL A 642 -7.31 33.24 -30.96
CA VAL A 642 -8.51 33.11 -30.13
C VAL A 642 -8.98 34.47 -29.60
N PRO A 643 -10.28 34.61 -29.25
CA PRO A 643 -10.80 35.86 -28.72
C PRO A 643 -10.10 36.28 -27.42
N ILE A 644 -9.87 37.58 -27.26
CA ILE A 644 -9.15 38.13 -26.12
C ILE A 644 -10.04 38.22 -24.86
N GLU A 645 -11.36 38.13 -25.03
CA GLU A 645 -12.33 38.15 -23.92
C GLU A 645 -12.15 37.00 -22.91
N ASN A 646 -11.52 35.89 -23.31
CA ASN A 646 -11.30 34.70 -22.46
C ASN A 646 -9.89 34.68 -21.82
N VAL A 647 -9.25 35.84 -21.75
CA VAL A 647 -7.85 35.99 -21.33
C VAL A 647 -7.77 36.73 -20.01
N LYS A 648 -7.00 36.20 -19.05
CA LYS A 648 -6.84 36.81 -17.73
C LYS A 648 -5.38 36.88 -17.28
N GLY A 649 -4.97 38.02 -16.74
CA GLY A 649 -3.75 38.17 -15.96
C GLY A 649 -3.98 37.65 -14.54
N GLY A 650 -3.31 36.56 -14.18
CA GLY A 650 -3.30 36.01 -12.83
C GLY A 650 -2.34 36.73 -11.88
N GLY A 651 -1.44 37.56 -12.40
CA GLY A 651 -0.41 38.24 -11.60
C GLY A 651 0.56 37.26 -10.95
N GLU A 652 1.05 37.64 -9.78
CA GLU A 652 1.91 36.77 -8.97
C GLU A 652 1.05 35.66 -8.35
N ASN A 653 1.35 34.41 -8.69
CA ASN A 653 0.73 33.27 -8.03
C ASN A 653 1.82 32.39 -7.43
N THR A 654 2.11 32.63 -6.16
CA THR A 654 3.15 31.93 -5.38
C THR A 654 2.79 30.50 -5.01
N GLU A 655 1.56 30.07 -5.27
CA GLU A 655 1.08 28.71 -4.96
C GLU A 655 1.31 27.72 -6.11
N LEU A 656 1.58 28.21 -7.33
CA LEU A 656 1.78 27.34 -8.50
C LEU A 656 3.10 26.55 -8.43
N TYR A 657 4.20 27.21 -8.10
CA TYR A 657 5.54 26.62 -8.07
C TYR A 657 6.44 27.28 -7.02
N ASP A 658 7.40 26.53 -6.50
CA ASP A 658 8.36 27.03 -5.50
C ASP A 658 9.27 28.13 -6.08
N ASN A 659 8.99 29.38 -5.72
CA ASN A 659 9.74 30.55 -6.18
C ASN A 659 11.10 30.75 -5.47
N TYR A 660 11.48 29.88 -4.53
CA TYR A 660 12.83 29.84 -3.95
C TYR A 660 13.84 29.14 -4.86
N LEU A 661 13.37 28.31 -5.81
CA LEU A 661 14.23 27.67 -6.80
C LEU A 661 14.20 28.42 -8.15
N PRO A 662 15.32 28.46 -8.90
CA PRO A 662 15.37 29.09 -10.23
C PRO A 662 14.31 28.55 -11.17
N GLU A 663 14.22 27.23 -11.31
CA GLU A 663 13.24 26.55 -12.15
C GLU A 663 11.81 26.93 -11.78
N GLY A 664 11.46 26.99 -10.49
CA GLY A 664 10.11 27.36 -10.08
C GLY A 664 9.77 28.81 -10.43
N ARG A 665 10.75 29.74 -10.41
CA ARG A 665 10.56 31.10 -10.94
C ARG A 665 10.35 31.10 -12.45
N PHE A 666 11.11 30.32 -13.20
CA PHE A 666 10.91 30.16 -14.65
C PHE A 666 9.53 29.59 -14.98
N TYR A 667 9.09 28.53 -14.28
CA TYR A 667 7.76 27.92 -14.45
C TYR A 667 6.62 28.82 -13.97
N SER A 668 6.87 29.75 -13.04
CA SER A 668 5.88 30.77 -12.63
C SER A 668 5.71 31.89 -13.67
N ARG A 669 6.71 32.12 -14.54
CA ARG A 669 6.66 33.07 -15.67
C ARG A 669 6.02 32.40 -16.91
N THR A 670 4.81 31.89 -16.76
CA THR A 670 4.13 31.08 -17.80
C THR A 670 2.80 31.68 -18.25
N VAL A 671 2.30 31.20 -19.39
CA VAL A 671 0.89 31.33 -19.77
C VAL A 671 0.30 29.93 -19.80
N ASP A 672 -0.69 29.71 -18.96
CA ASP A 672 -1.48 28.47 -18.89
C ASP A 672 -2.63 28.58 -19.90
N ILE A 673 -2.79 27.56 -20.73
CA ILE A 673 -3.79 27.51 -21.79
C ILE A 673 -4.58 26.23 -21.57
N LEU A 674 -5.87 26.35 -21.30
CA LEU A 674 -6.79 25.23 -21.16
C LEU A 674 -7.75 25.22 -22.35
N ILE A 675 -7.69 24.17 -23.15
CA ILE A 675 -8.63 23.91 -24.24
C ILE A 675 -9.59 22.82 -23.77
N LYS A 676 -10.89 23.08 -23.84
CA LYS A 676 -11.94 22.08 -23.58
C LYS A 676 -12.65 21.78 -24.89
N THR A 677 -12.55 20.55 -25.36
CA THR A 677 -13.08 20.12 -26.65
C THR A 677 -14.15 19.05 -26.45
N PRO A 678 -15.42 19.33 -26.77
CA PRO A 678 -16.46 18.31 -26.78
C PRO A 678 -16.11 17.17 -27.75
N VAL A 679 -16.33 15.94 -27.31
CA VAL A 679 -16.22 14.74 -28.14
C VAL A 679 -17.62 14.46 -28.69
N ASN A 680 -17.83 14.80 -29.95
CA ASN A 680 -19.04 14.40 -30.67
C ASN A 680 -18.87 12.93 -31.09
N ASN A 681 -19.77 12.06 -30.61
CA ASN A 681 -19.85 10.66 -31.04
C ASN A 681 -20.35 10.53 -32.47
#